data_AF-A0A8C1KUV3-F1
#
_entry.id   AF-A0A8C1KUV3-F1
#
_cell.length_a   1.000
_cell.length_b   1.000
_cell.length_c   1.000
_cell.angle_alpha   90.00
_cell.angle_beta   90.00
_cell.angle_gamma   90.00
#
_symmetry.space_group_name_H-M   'P 1'
#
loop_
_entity.id
_entity.type
_entity.pdbx_description
1 polymer ?
#
loop_
_entity_poly.entity_id
_entity_poly.type
_entity_poly.pdbx_seq_one_letter_code
_entity_poly.pdbx_strand_id
1 'polypeptide(L)'
;LVFCVTSEDAVEAYLQLMKEMETEGYRKTHTLSPEVERLASYSLQQLLLEEKLNCSTLSQEVGVFVELVWTEALGSLNNILTVPVSRISLNDVSRVEGLLLQAQKTEKEDEVKALLEEVNTLLPLRMIDPPSKHKLVSQKLDLCQLIRDIVNVSEATLGSPSPSSLGKYRALTCSIEVVPPQNPEFHVVSQLPFQIQQILRVSRGVELQLFREDLGNIKPLLHSTSPSSFVGILSRGLLLPRVGVEQHGIERTDIGNLGGGIYFSDSVKTSVKYSKPSVTDGSRLLLVCEVALGRCKDLLKKDTTLTCAPDGYHSVHGVQRSPNRLSEFEDDEFVVYNTEQIRLKYVVQYSLEGDELKEFQPHINTHEGLESIKNPLEEMNTGLLDSSGQKLPLHAVNVRCKLMDLLCQVIIFQTYTNQSAVPIEAKYVFPLEETAAVCGFEAFINGKHVIGKVKEKEQARKEYKQAIEKGHGAYLMDQDAPDVFTISVGNLPPGATVLIKVTFITELVVRSGSIVFSLSGSVAPWEQRAALYQTTQATVEKIGVTELQEFSLSMSIEMPYEIINLSSSHGIKTKRTDCKAVISTLPGQTLGSEGLQVSFSLSYIHMPRMWVENHPDKDSQACMLVFYPDFKSSGVSGSGGPSNVSDVVILLDSSKSMQGDTMLNARRIALQVLKSLDRSLKINIISFSTGQSSLKLSDTSCGGSGGSTDLWRPLRSLSLLPPCRGVRNILLLSDGHVQNQPLTLQLVRENSSHTRLFTCGLSLTANRHMLRALAQAGGGTYEFFDTKMKHTWTEKVRAQVQRMESLGCRSVAVKWQQFNPTAPPPVQAPSQLHALFSDCHALLYGFVPHCTQATLFADLSGQEIKTMVSTTELQKTKGTFLHKLTARAIIRDYEDGILANSEAEHEGKKAEMKSYIIELSKEFSILSQFTSFVAIEERNELDTGFTDIPKIISEEDVDILPYMGWTEEKLKAVHISNAEEDEVWLTKKGSIKSVISIFQTQFVSQNQLISHMFCLSGVKAHAEILRLMATLLVLQLIRVKKLEVGRLLESLLRLKESQEPRPMYFEAVKRAVDWACRTDRQYPCVCSRLEIGRDWESSTRQLLGCDSPHPYSSLKPLLIILSLRILHYFAIIQWELLN
;
A
#
# COMPACT_ATOMS: atom_id res chain seq x y z
N LEU A 1 -37.74 -8.24 -11.86
CA LEU A 1 -36.63 -7.56 -11.15
C LEU A 1 -36.06 -6.53 -12.10
N VAL A 2 -36.23 -5.24 -11.78
CA VAL A 2 -35.55 -4.16 -12.49
C VAL A 2 -34.09 -4.21 -12.04
N PHE A 3 -33.17 -4.61 -12.90
CA PHE A 3 -31.75 -4.51 -12.62
C PHE A 3 -31.34 -3.07 -12.89
N CYS A 4 -31.30 -2.25 -11.84
CA CYS A 4 -30.83 -0.87 -11.92
C CYS A 4 -29.32 -0.87 -12.24
N VAL A 5 -28.92 -0.09 -13.24
CA VAL A 5 -27.53 -0.02 -13.69
C VAL A 5 -26.69 0.86 -12.76
N THR A 6 -27.31 1.84 -12.11
CA THR A 6 -26.67 2.75 -11.16
C THR A 6 -27.43 2.82 -9.83
N SER A 7 -26.75 3.29 -8.78
CA SER A 7 -27.39 3.53 -7.48
C SER A 7 -28.43 4.65 -7.53
N GLU A 8 -28.30 5.62 -8.44
CA GLU A 8 -29.30 6.70 -8.62
C GLU A 8 -30.62 6.11 -9.14
N ASP A 9 -30.55 5.26 -10.17
CA ASP A 9 -31.73 4.58 -10.73
C ASP A 9 -32.43 3.71 -9.67
N ALA A 10 -31.64 3.05 -8.81
CA ALA A 10 -32.16 2.21 -7.73
C ALA A 10 -32.94 3.02 -6.68
N VAL A 11 -32.40 4.17 -6.27
CA VAL A 11 -33.07 5.06 -5.31
C VAL A 11 -34.34 5.65 -5.90
N GLU A 12 -34.30 6.10 -7.15
CA GLU A 12 -35.46 6.67 -7.83
C GLU A 12 -36.58 5.62 -7.97
N ALA A 13 -36.24 4.41 -8.40
CA ALA A 13 -37.19 3.29 -8.49
C ALA A 13 -37.79 2.93 -7.12
N TYR A 14 -36.99 2.92 -6.05
CA TYR A 14 -37.47 2.66 -4.69
C TYR A 14 -38.44 3.74 -4.21
N LEU A 15 -38.12 5.02 -4.42
CA LEU A 15 -38.98 6.14 -4.03
C LEU A 15 -40.31 6.12 -4.80
N GLN A 16 -40.27 5.76 -6.09
CA GLN A 16 -41.47 5.60 -6.90
C GLN A 16 -42.35 4.46 -6.38
N LEU A 17 -41.78 3.28 -6.13
CA LEU A 17 -42.49 2.11 -5.57
C LEU A 17 -43.12 2.40 -4.20
N MET A 18 -42.38 3.09 -3.32
CA MET A 18 -42.92 3.51 -2.02
C MET A 18 -44.14 4.41 -2.18
N LYS A 19 -44.09 5.36 -3.12
CA LYS A 19 -45.21 6.26 -3.40
C LYS A 19 -46.41 5.50 -3.98
N GLU A 20 -46.19 4.54 -4.87
CA GLU A 20 -47.23 3.68 -5.44
C GLU A 20 -47.91 2.83 -4.33
N MET A 21 -47.12 2.20 -3.46
CA MET A 21 -47.64 1.42 -2.32
C MET A 21 -48.43 2.29 -1.32
N GLU A 22 -47.98 3.52 -1.06
CA GLU A 22 -48.74 4.48 -0.24
C GLU A 22 -50.08 4.86 -0.91
N THR A 23 -50.10 5.02 -2.24
CA THR A 23 -51.36 5.28 -2.97
C THR A 23 -52.33 4.10 -2.98
N GLU A 24 -51.83 2.86 -2.86
CA GLU A 24 -52.63 1.64 -2.74
C GLU A 24 -53.16 1.39 -1.30
N GLY A 25 -52.79 2.24 -0.34
CA GLY A 25 -53.31 2.21 1.03
C GLY A 25 -52.47 1.39 2.03
N TYR A 26 -51.26 0.96 1.66
CA TYR A 26 -50.34 0.30 2.59
C TYR A 26 -49.78 1.30 3.61
N ARG A 27 -49.68 0.90 4.88
CA ARG A 27 -49.07 1.72 5.95
C ARG A 27 -47.65 1.29 6.22
N LYS A 28 -46.74 2.25 6.26
CA LYS A 28 -45.35 2.04 6.71
C LYS A 28 -45.33 1.73 8.21
N THR A 29 -44.77 0.59 8.58
CA THR A 29 -44.53 0.21 9.98
C THR A 29 -43.05 0.33 10.31
N HIS A 30 -42.74 0.65 11.58
CA HIS A 30 -41.37 0.70 12.10
C HIS A 30 -40.98 -0.57 12.87
N THR A 31 -41.92 -1.50 13.03
CA THR A 31 -41.74 -2.75 13.76
C THR A 31 -42.23 -3.91 12.90
N LEU A 32 -41.46 -5.00 12.92
CA LEU A 32 -41.78 -6.26 12.25
C LEU A 32 -42.32 -7.25 13.29
N SER A 33 -43.36 -8.00 12.94
CA SER A 33 -43.85 -9.08 13.80
C SER A 33 -42.95 -10.33 13.64
N PRO A 34 -42.84 -11.19 14.67
CA PRO A 34 -42.03 -12.42 14.61
C PRO A 34 -42.43 -13.39 13.50
N GLU A 35 -43.69 -13.32 13.05
CA GLU A 35 -44.21 -14.12 11.93
C GLU A 35 -43.73 -13.58 10.57
N VAL A 36 -43.55 -12.26 10.45
CA VAL A 36 -43.07 -11.60 9.23
C VAL A 36 -41.56 -11.76 9.06
N GLU A 37 -40.79 -11.90 10.14
CA GLU A 37 -39.37 -12.26 10.06
C GLU A 37 -39.14 -13.57 9.28
N ARG A 38 -40.07 -14.52 9.34
CA ARG A 38 -39.98 -15.78 8.56
C ARG A 38 -40.32 -15.62 7.08
N LEU A 39 -41.02 -14.54 6.72
CA LEU A 39 -41.37 -14.19 5.34
C LEU A 39 -40.35 -13.22 4.72
N ALA A 40 -39.49 -12.62 5.54
CA ALA A 40 -38.43 -11.74 5.10
C ALA A 40 -37.41 -12.48 4.23
N SER A 41 -36.85 -11.79 3.24
CA SER A 41 -35.68 -12.30 2.54
C SER A 41 -34.55 -12.49 3.55
N TYR A 42 -33.70 -13.45 3.27
CA TYR A 42 -32.53 -13.74 4.10
C TYR A 42 -31.64 -12.50 4.37
N SER A 43 -31.45 -11.67 3.35
CA SER A 43 -30.71 -10.41 3.47
C SER A 43 -31.37 -9.45 4.46
N LEU A 44 -32.71 -9.43 4.54
CA LEU A 44 -33.46 -8.62 5.49
C LEU A 44 -33.40 -9.21 6.91
N GLN A 45 -33.54 -10.53 7.07
CA GLN A 45 -33.38 -11.20 8.37
C GLN A 45 -32.03 -10.87 9.01
N GLN A 46 -30.98 -10.82 8.19
CA GLN A 46 -29.65 -10.44 8.65
C GLN A 46 -29.57 -8.99 9.12
N LEU A 47 -30.12 -8.04 8.35
CA LEU A 47 -30.14 -6.63 8.75
C LEU A 47 -30.89 -6.42 10.08
N LEU A 48 -31.99 -7.14 10.28
CA LEU A 48 -32.76 -7.09 11.52
C LEU A 48 -31.98 -7.66 12.71
N LEU A 49 -31.25 -8.75 12.51
CA LEU A 49 -30.35 -9.29 13.54
C LEU A 49 -29.24 -8.30 13.88
N GLU A 50 -28.67 -7.61 12.89
CA GLU A 50 -27.64 -6.60 13.09
C GLU A 50 -28.17 -5.38 13.86
N GLU A 51 -29.37 -4.91 13.54
CA GLU A 51 -30.04 -3.83 14.30
C GLU A 51 -30.27 -4.25 15.76
N LYS A 52 -30.70 -5.49 15.97
CA LYS A 52 -30.93 -6.07 17.30
C LYS A 52 -29.67 -6.17 18.15
N LEU A 53 -28.53 -6.57 17.54
CA LEU A 53 -27.22 -6.57 18.19
C LEU A 53 -26.75 -5.16 18.60
N ASN A 54 -27.19 -4.14 17.88
CA ASN A 54 -26.81 -2.74 18.13
C ASN A 54 -27.71 -2.04 19.16
N CYS A 55 -28.75 -2.72 19.67
CA CYS A 55 -29.66 -2.16 20.66
C CYS A 55 -28.93 -1.73 21.96
N SER A 56 -29.47 -0.72 22.64
CA SER A 56 -28.90 -0.13 23.86
C SER A 56 -29.36 -0.80 25.16
N THR A 57 -30.19 -1.84 25.07
CA THR A 57 -30.81 -2.49 26.25
C THR A 57 -30.47 -3.97 26.32
N LEU A 58 -30.14 -4.45 27.52
CA LEU A 58 -29.79 -5.85 27.82
C LEU A 58 -30.72 -6.34 28.93
N SER A 59 -31.31 -7.54 28.79
CA SER A 59 -32.10 -8.12 29.89
C SER A 59 -31.19 -8.56 31.03
N GLN A 60 -31.73 -8.60 32.25
CA GLN A 60 -30.98 -8.98 33.44
C GLN A 60 -30.46 -10.43 33.35
N GLU A 61 -31.27 -11.38 32.88
CA GLU A 61 -30.84 -12.77 32.76
C GLU A 61 -29.73 -12.95 31.73
N VAL A 62 -29.84 -12.28 30.57
CA VAL A 62 -28.78 -12.32 29.54
C VAL A 62 -27.50 -11.69 30.07
N GLY A 63 -27.60 -10.59 30.82
CA GLY A 63 -26.43 -9.97 31.46
C GLY A 63 -25.72 -10.91 32.45
N VAL A 64 -26.46 -11.64 33.29
CA VAL A 64 -25.87 -12.65 34.19
C VAL A 64 -25.16 -13.76 33.40
N PHE A 65 -25.81 -14.27 32.36
CA PHE A 65 -25.21 -15.32 31.52
C PHE A 65 -23.93 -14.85 30.82
N VAL A 66 -23.91 -13.63 30.30
CA VAL A 66 -22.70 -13.03 29.69
C VAL A 66 -21.58 -12.92 30.72
N GLU A 67 -21.87 -12.42 31.93
CA GLU A 67 -20.87 -12.34 33.00
C GLU A 67 -20.31 -13.72 33.41
N LEU A 68 -21.16 -14.76 33.41
CA LEU A 68 -20.76 -16.13 33.70
C LEU A 68 -19.72 -16.65 32.70
N VAL A 69 -20.03 -16.61 31.40
CA VAL A 69 -19.13 -17.15 30.36
C VAL A 69 -17.80 -16.39 30.30
N TRP A 70 -17.83 -15.07 30.54
CA TRP A 70 -16.62 -14.24 30.61
C TRP A 70 -15.74 -14.57 31.82
N THR A 71 -16.35 -14.74 32.99
CA THR A 71 -15.64 -15.08 34.23
C THR A 71 -14.95 -16.43 34.11
N GLU A 72 -15.65 -17.42 33.53
CA GLU A 72 -15.09 -18.74 33.33
C GLU A 72 -13.90 -18.74 32.35
N ALA A 73 -14.03 -18.00 31.24
CA ALA A 73 -13.00 -17.95 30.21
C ALA A 73 -11.72 -17.23 30.70
N LEU A 74 -11.88 -16.08 31.38
CA LEU A 74 -10.76 -15.35 32.00
C LEU A 74 -10.13 -16.10 33.18
N GLY A 75 -10.95 -16.74 34.01
CA GLY A 75 -10.48 -17.56 35.12
C GLY A 75 -9.62 -18.74 34.65
N SER A 76 -10.05 -19.41 33.59
CA SER A 76 -9.26 -20.47 32.94
C SER A 76 -7.90 -19.96 32.46
N LEU A 77 -7.85 -18.83 31.76
CA LEU A 77 -6.59 -18.25 31.28
C LEU A 77 -5.67 -17.77 32.40
N ASN A 78 -6.19 -17.14 33.46
CA ASN A 78 -5.40 -16.68 34.61
C ASN A 78 -4.73 -17.83 35.39
N ASN A 79 -5.29 -19.04 35.31
CA ASN A 79 -4.68 -20.24 35.88
C ASN A 79 -3.52 -20.75 35.02
N ILE A 80 -3.55 -20.51 33.71
CA ILE A 80 -2.58 -21.03 32.73
C ILE A 80 -1.45 -20.04 32.45
N LEU A 81 -1.74 -18.75 32.34
CA LEU A 81 -0.78 -17.69 31.99
C LEU A 81 -0.11 -17.10 33.24
N THR A 82 1.16 -16.73 33.12
CA THR A 82 1.86 -15.98 34.18
C THR A 82 1.60 -14.47 34.11
N VAL A 83 1.23 -13.96 32.94
CA VAL A 83 0.91 -12.55 32.69
C VAL A 83 -0.58 -12.39 32.36
N PRO A 84 -1.19 -11.24 32.68
CA PRO A 84 -2.55 -10.95 32.25
C PRO A 84 -2.68 -11.00 30.72
N VAL A 85 -3.78 -11.55 30.23
CA VAL A 85 -4.10 -11.68 28.78
C VAL A 85 -4.04 -10.33 28.06
N SER A 86 -4.34 -9.23 28.75
CA SER A 86 -4.31 -7.87 28.20
C SER A 86 -2.91 -7.37 27.79
N ARG A 87 -1.84 -8.04 28.19
CA ARG A 87 -0.45 -7.72 27.76
C ARG A 87 0.00 -8.49 26.54
N ILE A 88 -0.78 -9.46 26.06
CA ILE A 88 -0.43 -10.31 24.91
C ILE A 88 -1.07 -9.68 23.67
N SER A 89 -0.26 -9.37 22.65
CA SER A 89 -0.79 -8.84 21.38
C SER A 89 -1.22 -9.96 20.42
N LEU A 90 -2.16 -9.68 19.52
CA LEU A 90 -2.58 -10.64 18.49
C LEU A 90 -1.41 -11.08 17.59
N ASN A 91 -0.46 -10.17 17.32
CA ASN A 91 0.75 -10.47 16.54
C ASN A 91 1.66 -11.48 17.27
N ASP A 92 1.81 -11.35 18.59
CA ASP A 92 2.56 -12.33 19.38
C ASP A 92 1.91 -13.72 19.32
N VAL A 93 0.57 -13.79 19.36
CA VAL A 93 -0.16 -15.06 19.20
C VAL A 93 0.05 -15.66 17.80
N SER A 94 -0.02 -14.86 16.74
CA SER A 94 0.24 -15.31 15.36
C SER A 94 1.68 -15.83 15.17
N ARG A 95 2.67 -15.14 15.75
CA ARG A 95 4.08 -15.60 15.73
C ARG A 95 4.26 -16.92 16.47
N VAL A 96 3.65 -17.06 17.64
CA VAL A 96 3.67 -18.31 18.42
C VAL A 96 3.03 -19.46 17.64
N GLU A 97 1.89 -19.23 16.96
CA GLU A 97 1.28 -20.23 16.07
C GLU A 97 2.24 -20.64 14.95
N GLY A 98 2.90 -19.67 14.29
CA GLY A 98 3.90 -19.95 13.25
C GLY A 98 5.05 -20.84 13.75
N LEU A 99 5.59 -20.53 14.93
CA LEU A 99 6.63 -21.33 15.58
C LEU A 99 6.15 -22.74 15.95
N LEU A 100 4.91 -22.88 16.45
CA LEU A 100 4.32 -24.18 16.79
C LEU A 100 4.10 -25.05 15.54
N LEU A 101 3.67 -24.45 14.42
CA LEU A 101 3.55 -25.13 13.14
C LEU A 101 4.92 -25.57 12.60
N GLN A 102 5.96 -24.75 12.78
CA GLN A 102 7.33 -25.13 12.42
C GLN A 102 7.87 -26.27 13.29
N ALA A 103 7.62 -26.22 14.60
CA ALA A 103 7.99 -27.27 15.54
C ALA A 103 7.27 -28.59 15.23
N GLN A 104 6.06 -28.52 14.69
CA GLN A 104 5.32 -29.68 14.20
C GLN A 104 5.98 -30.32 12.98
N LYS A 105 6.49 -29.52 12.03
CA LYS A 105 7.17 -30.00 10.81
C LYS A 105 8.59 -30.52 11.04
N THR A 106 9.27 -30.07 12.09
CA THR A 106 10.69 -30.36 12.32
C THR A 106 10.87 -31.71 13.03
N GLU A 107 11.66 -32.64 12.48
CA GLU A 107 11.87 -33.97 13.10
C GLU A 107 12.96 -33.98 14.20
N LYS A 108 13.91 -33.06 14.17
CA LYS A 108 15.04 -33.01 15.13
C LYS A 108 14.62 -32.45 16.50
N GLU A 109 14.91 -33.20 17.57
CA GLU A 109 14.51 -32.81 18.94
C GLU A 109 15.18 -31.52 19.44
N ASP A 110 16.46 -31.29 19.11
CA ASP A 110 17.19 -30.10 19.57
C ASP A 110 16.63 -28.80 18.96
N GLU A 111 16.27 -28.82 17.67
CA GLU A 111 15.66 -27.68 16.98
C GLU A 111 14.24 -27.41 17.51
N VAL A 112 13.47 -28.47 17.79
CA VAL A 112 12.13 -28.36 18.40
C VAL A 112 12.21 -27.75 19.79
N LYS A 113 13.23 -28.12 20.59
CA LYS A 113 13.42 -27.55 21.92
C LYS A 113 13.73 -26.06 21.87
N ALA A 114 14.59 -25.63 20.94
CA ALA A 114 14.89 -24.22 20.71
C ALA A 114 13.63 -23.43 20.29
N LEU A 115 12.82 -23.98 19.37
CA LEU A 115 11.54 -23.37 18.97
C LEU A 115 10.55 -23.27 20.13
N LEU A 116 10.46 -24.29 20.99
CA LEU A 116 9.59 -24.27 22.17
C LEU A 116 10.08 -23.30 23.26
N GLU A 117 11.39 -23.13 23.41
CA GLU A 117 11.96 -22.08 24.27
C GLU A 117 11.55 -20.69 23.77
N GLU A 118 11.66 -20.43 22.46
CA GLU A 118 11.19 -19.17 21.86
C GLU A 118 9.68 -18.96 22.07
N VAL A 119 8.86 -19.99 21.91
CA VAL A 119 7.42 -19.95 22.23
C VAL A 119 7.18 -19.57 23.70
N ASN A 120 7.94 -20.13 24.63
CA ASN A 120 7.80 -19.83 26.06
C ASN A 120 8.26 -18.40 26.41
N THR A 121 9.17 -17.81 25.63
CA THR A 121 9.54 -16.38 25.80
C THR A 121 8.43 -15.44 25.36
N LEU A 122 7.74 -15.75 24.25
CA LEU A 122 6.64 -14.93 23.72
C LEU A 122 5.34 -15.13 24.51
N LEU A 123 5.09 -16.36 25.00
CA LEU A 123 3.87 -16.72 25.70
C LEU A 123 4.23 -17.44 27.02
N PRO A 124 4.37 -16.68 28.12
CA PRO A 124 4.88 -17.24 29.37
C PRO A 124 3.76 -18.03 30.09
N LEU A 125 3.98 -19.34 30.20
CA LEU A 125 3.00 -20.33 30.64
C LEU A 125 3.37 -20.93 32.00
N ARG A 126 2.36 -21.31 32.79
CA ARG A 126 2.51 -22.09 34.04
C ARG A 126 2.44 -23.61 33.82
N MET A 127 2.32 -24.07 32.58
CA MET A 127 2.10 -25.49 32.27
C MET A 127 3.34 -26.33 32.60
N ILE A 128 3.10 -27.54 33.13
CA ILE A 128 4.12 -28.59 33.27
C ILE A 128 4.19 -29.33 31.93
N ASP A 129 5.37 -29.44 31.35
CA ASP A 129 5.55 -30.05 30.03
C ASP A 129 5.08 -31.53 30.04
N PRO A 130 4.10 -31.92 29.20
CA PRO A 130 3.64 -33.29 29.07
C PRO A 130 4.69 -34.15 28.34
N PRO A 131 4.63 -35.49 28.48
CA PRO A 131 5.70 -36.39 28.01
C PRO A 131 5.79 -36.57 26.48
N SER A 132 4.83 -36.08 25.68
CA SER A 132 4.86 -36.22 24.22
C SER A 132 4.78 -34.89 23.46
N LYS A 133 5.70 -34.72 22.49
CA LYS A 133 5.85 -33.54 21.62
C LYS A 133 4.52 -33.08 21.00
N HIS A 134 3.80 -34.00 20.37
CA HIS A 134 2.56 -33.67 19.64
C HIS A 134 1.41 -33.24 20.55
N LYS A 135 1.35 -33.81 21.76
CA LYS A 135 0.35 -33.45 22.76
C LYS A 135 0.59 -32.03 23.30
N LEU A 136 1.86 -31.68 23.51
CA LEU A 136 2.26 -30.33 23.93
C LEU A 136 1.91 -29.28 22.87
N VAL A 137 2.24 -29.55 21.60
CA VAL A 137 1.96 -28.62 20.48
C VAL A 137 0.45 -28.41 20.31
N SER A 138 -0.35 -29.48 20.32
CA SER A 138 -1.81 -29.37 20.19
C SER A 138 -2.43 -28.57 21.33
N GLN A 139 -2.04 -28.83 22.58
CA GLN A 139 -2.55 -28.09 23.74
C GLN A 139 -2.19 -26.60 23.68
N LYS A 140 -0.98 -26.26 23.22
CA LYS A 140 -0.54 -24.87 23.04
C LYS A 140 -1.30 -24.19 21.90
N LEU A 141 -1.62 -24.88 20.80
CA LEU A 141 -2.45 -24.34 19.71
C LEU A 141 -3.90 -24.06 20.15
N ASP A 142 -4.51 -24.99 20.90
CA ASP A 142 -5.86 -24.79 21.46
C ASP A 142 -5.87 -23.60 22.44
N LEU A 143 -4.80 -23.44 23.21
CA LEU A 143 -4.62 -22.28 24.09
C LEU A 143 -4.43 -20.98 23.30
N CYS A 144 -3.64 -20.97 22.23
CA CYS A 144 -3.51 -19.81 21.33
C CYS A 144 -4.87 -19.39 20.78
N GLN A 145 -5.73 -20.35 20.42
CA GLN A 145 -7.09 -20.07 19.97
C GLN A 145 -7.93 -19.43 21.08
N LEU A 146 -7.88 -19.95 22.31
CA LEU A 146 -8.60 -19.37 23.44
C LEU A 146 -8.12 -17.94 23.77
N ILE A 147 -6.80 -17.71 23.74
CA ILE A 147 -6.21 -16.37 23.92
C ILE A 147 -6.67 -15.44 22.81
N ARG A 148 -6.63 -15.88 21.54
CA ARG A 148 -7.12 -15.11 20.40
C ARG A 148 -8.59 -14.75 20.55
N ASP A 149 -9.43 -15.71 20.93
CA ASP A 149 -10.85 -15.49 21.17
C ASP A 149 -11.06 -14.41 22.23
N ILE A 150 -10.37 -14.50 23.36
CA ILE A 150 -10.51 -13.53 24.45
C ILE A 150 -9.90 -12.17 24.09
N VAL A 151 -8.76 -12.11 23.41
CA VAL A 151 -8.13 -10.85 23.00
C VAL A 151 -9.01 -10.12 21.97
N ASN A 152 -9.52 -10.82 20.94
CA ASN A 152 -10.45 -10.25 19.95
C ASN A 152 -11.71 -9.69 20.61
N VAL A 153 -12.30 -10.45 21.53
CA VAL A 153 -13.50 -10.04 22.25
C VAL A 153 -13.18 -8.91 23.26
N SER A 154 -11.99 -8.90 23.87
CA SER A 154 -11.55 -7.82 24.77
C SER A 154 -11.26 -6.51 24.04
N GLU A 155 -10.71 -6.56 22.83
CA GLU A 155 -10.57 -5.38 21.95
C GLU A 155 -11.93 -4.74 21.63
N ALA A 156 -12.96 -5.56 21.44
CA ALA A 156 -14.33 -5.08 21.23
C ALA A 156 -14.91 -4.32 22.44
N THR A 157 -14.37 -4.53 23.65
CA THR A 157 -14.80 -3.85 24.88
C THR A 157 -13.92 -2.65 25.27
N LEU A 158 -13.21 -2.06 24.31
CA LEU A 158 -12.21 -1.01 24.55
C LEU A 158 -11.10 -1.44 25.51
N GLY A 159 -10.85 -2.74 25.69
CA GLY A 159 -9.91 -3.32 26.67
C GLY A 159 -9.89 -2.56 28.00
N SER A 160 -11.08 -2.15 28.45
CA SER A 160 -11.29 -1.65 29.79
C SER A 160 -10.88 -2.77 30.75
N PRO A 161 -10.18 -2.46 31.87
CA PRO A 161 -9.89 -3.47 32.88
C PRO A 161 -11.17 -4.07 33.50
N SER A 162 -12.31 -3.40 33.35
CA SER A 162 -13.64 -3.87 33.77
C SER A 162 -14.71 -3.42 32.76
N PRO A 163 -14.92 -4.17 31.67
CA PRO A 163 -15.89 -3.79 30.66
C PRO A 163 -17.32 -3.96 31.18
N SER A 164 -18.24 -3.11 30.71
CA SER A 164 -19.66 -3.19 31.07
C SER A 164 -20.26 -4.51 30.56
N SER A 165 -21.31 -5.02 31.22
CA SER A 165 -21.98 -6.25 30.78
C SER A 165 -22.58 -6.10 29.37
N LEU A 166 -23.01 -4.88 29.01
CA LEU A 166 -23.46 -4.55 27.64
C LEU A 166 -22.31 -4.59 26.62
N GLY A 167 -21.13 -4.05 26.98
CA GLY A 167 -19.93 -4.13 26.14
C GLY A 167 -19.50 -5.59 25.92
N LYS A 168 -19.50 -6.39 26.99
CA LYS A 168 -19.24 -7.84 26.96
C LYS A 168 -20.23 -8.59 26.05
N TYR A 169 -21.52 -8.24 26.09
CA TYR A 169 -22.54 -8.83 25.22
C TYR A 169 -22.29 -8.50 23.74
N ARG A 170 -22.04 -7.22 23.42
CA ARG A 170 -21.76 -6.76 22.05
C ARG A 170 -20.53 -7.44 21.46
N ALA A 171 -19.50 -7.65 22.28
CA ALA A 171 -18.28 -8.34 21.90
C ALA A 171 -18.49 -9.80 21.50
N LEU A 172 -19.56 -10.47 21.99
CA LEU A 172 -19.91 -11.82 21.56
C LEU A 172 -20.52 -11.85 20.15
N THR A 173 -20.93 -10.72 19.56
CA THR A 173 -21.49 -10.65 18.20
C THR A 173 -22.61 -11.67 17.92
N CYS A 174 -23.32 -12.09 18.97
CA CYS A 174 -24.33 -13.13 18.95
C CYS A 174 -25.57 -12.61 19.69
N SER A 175 -26.73 -12.72 19.04
CA SER A 175 -28.00 -12.33 19.63
C SER A 175 -28.41 -13.40 20.62
N ILE A 176 -28.64 -13.04 21.88
CA ILE A 176 -29.01 -13.98 22.94
C ILE A 176 -30.33 -13.52 23.55
N GLU A 177 -31.31 -14.42 23.59
CA GLU A 177 -32.63 -14.15 24.18
C GLU A 177 -33.06 -15.29 25.08
N VAL A 178 -33.63 -14.96 26.23
CA VAL A 178 -34.27 -15.98 27.08
C VAL A 178 -35.53 -16.47 26.41
N VAL A 179 -35.68 -17.79 26.30
CA VAL A 179 -36.93 -18.41 25.86
C VAL A 179 -37.87 -18.51 27.06
N PRO A 180 -39.03 -17.82 27.06
CA PRO A 180 -39.97 -17.87 28.18
C PRO A 180 -40.55 -19.28 28.34
N PRO A 181 -40.82 -19.74 29.59
CA PRO A 181 -41.41 -21.05 29.83
C PRO A 181 -42.77 -21.29 29.15
N GLN A 182 -43.50 -20.21 28.84
CA GLN A 182 -44.81 -20.29 28.17
C GLN A 182 -44.70 -20.48 26.65
N ASN A 183 -43.50 -20.38 26.08
CA ASN A 183 -43.28 -20.54 24.65
C ASN A 183 -43.27 -22.04 24.28
N PRO A 184 -43.99 -22.48 23.23
CA PRO A 184 -43.96 -23.88 22.80
C PRO A 184 -42.56 -24.42 22.52
N GLU A 185 -41.61 -23.57 22.12
CA GLU A 185 -40.20 -23.95 21.92
C GLU A 185 -39.53 -24.45 23.21
N PHE A 186 -39.90 -23.87 24.36
CA PHE A 186 -39.38 -24.29 25.66
C PHE A 186 -39.80 -25.73 25.98
N HIS A 187 -41.03 -26.11 25.63
CA HIS A 187 -41.55 -27.46 25.87
C HIS A 187 -40.88 -28.53 25.01
N VAL A 188 -40.39 -28.19 23.81
CA VAL A 188 -39.66 -29.13 22.95
C VAL A 188 -38.27 -29.43 23.52
N VAL A 189 -37.56 -28.41 23.99
CA VAL A 189 -36.20 -28.55 24.53
C VAL A 189 -36.23 -29.06 25.99
N SER A 190 -37.30 -28.83 26.74
CA SER A 190 -37.44 -29.31 28.13
C SER A 190 -37.80 -30.79 28.27
N GLN A 191 -37.97 -31.52 27.18
CA GLN A 191 -38.11 -32.98 27.19
C GLN A 191 -36.78 -33.71 27.46
N LEU A 192 -35.67 -32.99 27.58
CA LEU A 192 -34.37 -33.54 27.97
C LEU A 192 -34.40 -34.01 29.45
N PRO A 193 -33.72 -35.11 29.80
CA PRO A 193 -33.79 -35.74 31.14
C PRO A 193 -33.01 -34.99 32.23
N PHE A 194 -32.90 -33.65 32.15
CA PHE A 194 -32.10 -32.81 33.05
C PHE A 194 -32.93 -31.79 33.80
N GLN A 195 -32.39 -31.31 34.93
CA GLN A 195 -32.91 -30.11 35.56
C GLN A 195 -32.42 -28.88 34.79
N ILE A 196 -33.30 -28.36 33.91
CA ILE A 196 -33.02 -27.18 33.10
C ILE A 196 -33.23 -25.92 33.94
N GLN A 197 -32.23 -25.05 33.97
CA GLN A 197 -32.30 -23.76 34.65
C GLN A 197 -32.83 -22.67 33.72
N GLN A 198 -32.24 -22.56 32.53
CA GLN A 198 -32.68 -21.62 31.50
C GLN A 198 -32.33 -22.11 30.10
N ILE A 199 -33.10 -21.60 29.12
CA ILE A 199 -32.92 -21.85 27.71
C ILE A 199 -32.73 -20.50 27.03
N LEU A 200 -31.58 -20.34 26.37
CA LEU A 200 -31.19 -19.13 25.68
C LEU A 200 -31.21 -19.42 24.18
N ARG A 201 -32.06 -18.71 23.44
CA ARG A 201 -32.03 -18.69 21.98
C ARG A 201 -30.82 -17.89 21.53
N VAL A 202 -30.02 -18.47 20.65
CA VAL A 202 -28.82 -17.84 20.10
C VAL A 202 -28.93 -17.73 18.58
N SER A 203 -28.49 -16.61 18.03
CA SER A 203 -28.44 -16.40 16.58
C SER A 203 -27.22 -15.59 16.20
N ARG A 204 -26.54 -16.02 15.13
CA ARG A 204 -25.30 -15.41 14.63
C ARG A 204 -25.47 -15.00 13.18
N GLY A 205 -25.14 -13.75 12.85
CA GLY A 205 -25.33 -13.20 11.50
C GLY A 205 -24.53 -13.93 10.42
N VAL A 206 -23.32 -14.37 10.75
CA VAL A 206 -22.47 -15.15 9.82
C VAL A 206 -23.06 -16.54 9.54
N GLU A 207 -23.62 -17.20 10.56
CA GLU A 207 -24.24 -18.53 10.39
C GLU A 207 -25.55 -18.44 9.64
N LEU A 208 -26.33 -17.36 9.82
CA LEU A 208 -27.44 -17.11 8.92
C LEU A 208 -26.88 -17.14 7.50
N GLN A 209 -25.89 -16.29 7.16
CA GLN A 209 -25.30 -16.09 5.81
C GLN A 209 -24.70 -17.32 5.11
N LEU A 210 -24.07 -18.22 5.86
CA LEU A 210 -23.29 -19.30 5.26
C LEU A 210 -23.97 -20.67 5.38
N PHE A 211 -25.06 -20.79 6.14
CA PHE A 211 -25.68 -22.08 6.39
C PHE A 211 -26.27 -22.71 5.12
N ARG A 212 -25.80 -23.91 4.78
CA ARG A 212 -26.22 -24.66 3.57
C ARG A 212 -27.53 -25.39 3.76
N GLU A 213 -28.64 -24.65 3.74
CA GLU A 213 -29.99 -25.23 3.79
C GLU A 213 -30.32 -26.11 2.57
N ASP A 214 -29.67 -25.84 1.44
CA ASP A 214 -29.83 -26.53 0.15
C ASP A 214 -29.47 -28.02 0.20
N LEU A 215 -28.59 -28.44 1.13
CA LEU A 215 -28.23 -29.85 1.29
C LEU A 215 -29.39 -30.73 1.77
N GLY A 216 -30.37 -30.14 2.46
CA GLY A 216 -31.45 -30.87 3.13
C GLY A 216 -30.96 -31.77 4.27
N ASN A 217 -31.86 -32.63 4.81
CA ASN A 217 -31.60 -33.48 5.98
C ASN A 217 -31.04 -32.69 7.19
N ILE A 218 -31.73 -31.60 7.53
CA ILE A 218 -31.37 -30.73 8.64
C ILE A 218 -31.94 -31.32 9.92
N LYS A 219 -31.07 -31.63 10.89
CA LYS A 219 -31.46 -32.19 12.19
C LYS A 219 -31.02 -31.29 13.34
N PRO A 220 -31.85 -31.12 14.40
CA PRO A 220 -31.38 -30.55 15.65
C PRO A 220 -30.54 -31.59 16.39
N LEU A 221 -29.26 -31.30 16.61
CA LEU A 221 -28.31 -32.18 17.30
C LEU A 221 -27.61 -31.45 18.45
N LEU A 222 -27.09 -32.24 19.38
CA LEU A 222 -26.49 -31.79 20.63
C LEU A 222 -24.96 -31.74 20.52
N HIS A 223 -24.37 -30.68 21.06
CA HIS A 223 -22.93 -30.51 21.21
C HIS A 223 -22.60 -29.99 22.62
N SER A 224 -21.55 -30.51 23.26
CA SER A 224 -21.15 -30.09 24.61
C SER A 224 -19.65 -29.87 24.68
N THR A 225 -19.26 -28.91 25.51
CA THR A 225 -17.87 -28.55 25.74
C THR A 225 -17.72 -27.86 27.10
N SER A 226 -16.49 -27.47 27.46
CA SER A 226 -16.21 -26.69 28.67
C SER A 226 -16.89 -25.32 28.63
N PRO A 227 -17.48 -24.83 29.73
CA PRO A 227 -18.07 -23.49 29.78
C PRO A 227 -17.09 -22.36 29.42
N SER A 228 -15.79 -22.53 29.68
CA SER A 228 -14.72 -21.60 29.29
C SER A 228 -14.60 -21.37 27.77
N SER A 229 -15.09 -22.30 26.95
CA SER A 229 -15.03 -22.22 25.48
C SER A 229 -16.19 -21.43 24.87
N PHE A 230 -17.23 -21.11 25.64
CA PHE A 230 -18.46 -20.48 25.12
C PHE A 230 -18.25 -19.04 24.65
N VAL A 231 -17.30 -18.28 25.22
CA VAL A 231 -16.95 -16.94 24.71
C VAL A 231 -16.49 -17.01 23.26
N GLY A 232 -15.62 -17.98 22.95
CA GLY A 232 -15.17 -18.24 21.59
C GLY A 232 -16.31 -18.74 20.70
N ILE A 233 -17.09 -19.71 21.15
CA ILE A 233 -18.16 -20.30 20.33
C ILE A 233 -19.26 -19.29 19.99
N LEU A 234 -19.68 -18.46 20.94
CA LEU A 234 -20.70 -17.45 20.70
C LEU A 234 -20.19 -16.35 19.75
N SER A 235 -18.91 -15.95 19.88
CA SER A 235 -18.29 -14.96 18.99
C SER A 235 -18.03 -15.48 17.58
N ARG A 236 -17.28 -16.58 17.41
CA ARG A 236 -16.83 -17.06 16.09
C ARG A 236 -17.56 -18.30 15.57
N GLY A 237 -18.30 -19.03 16.40
CA GLY A 237 -18.95 -20.29 16.03
C GLY A 237 -18.08 -21.51 16.30
N LEU A 238 -18.59 -22.70 16.00
CA LEU A 238 -17.78 -23.93 16.09
C LEU A 238 -16.73 -23.94 14.97
N LEU A 239 -15.49 -24.26 15.34
CA LEU A 239 -14.37 -24.35 14.40
C LEU A 239 -14.07 -25.81 14.09
N LEU A 240 -13.62 -26.08 12.87
CA LEU A 240 -12.96 -27.34 12.57
C LEU A 240 -11.66 -27.44 13.39
N PRO A 241 -11.26 -28.65 13.80
CA PRO A 241 -9.95 -28.88 14.40
C PRO A 241 -8.85 -28.34 13.48
N ARG A 242 -7.98 -27.45 13.99
CA ARG A 242 -6.93 -26.79 13.19
C ARG A 242 -5.75 -27.69 12.77
N VAL A 243 -5.94 -29.00 12.71
CA VAL A 243 -4.91 -29.94 12.25
C VAL A 243 -5.50 -30.83 11.18
N GLY A 244 -5.34 -30.41 9.95
CA GLY A 244 -5.73 -31.18 8.78
C GLY A 244 -5.08 -30.65 7.52
N VAL A 245 -3.75 -30.78 7.39
CA VAL A 245 -3.15 -31.09 6.08
C VAL A 245 -1.95 -32.03 6.29
N GLU A 246 -1.99 -33.11 5.54
CA GLU A 246 -1.15 -34.30 5.55
C GLU A 246 0.34 -34.03 5.34
N GLN A 247 1.17 -34.67 6.17
CA GLN A 247 2.27 -35.58 5.84
C GLN A 247 2.98 -35.90 7.17
N HIS A 248 3.43 -37.14 7.38
CA HIS A 248 4.23 -37.61 8.54
C HIS A 248 3.50 -38.22 9.76
N GLY A 249 2.35 -38.89 9.56
CA GLY A 249 2.00 -40.08 10.37
C GLY A 249 1.98 -39.93 11.91
N ILE A 250 1.18 -38.99 12.43
CA ILE A 250 1.00 -38.81 13.88
C ILE A 250 -0.47 -39.04 14.27
N GLU A 251 -0.70 -39.95 15.21
CA GLU A 251 -2.00 -40.13 15.87
C GLU A 251 -2.22 -39.04 16.93
N ARG A 252 -3.28 -38.23 16.77
CA ARG A 252 -3.87 -37.42 17.85
C ARG A 252 -4.70 -38.34 18.74
N THR A 253 -4.74 -38.10 20.05
CA THR A 253 -5.61 -38.84 21.00
C THR A 253 -7.07 -38.38 21.00
N ASP A 254 -7.42 -37.36 20.23
CA ASP A 254 -8.76 -36.75 20.13
C ASP A 254 -9.20 -36.58 18.67
N ILE A 255 -8.57 -37.32 17.75
CA ILE A 255 -9.24 -37.67 16.51
C ILE A 255 -10.45 -38.46 16.98
N GLY A 256 -11.63 -37.83 17.01
CA GLY A 256 -12.83 -38.54 17.38
C GLY A 256 -12.97 -39.78 16.50
N ASN A 257 -13.94 -40.63 16.82
CA ASN A 257 -14.05 -41.96 16.19
C ASN A 257 -14.19 -41.93 14.64
N LEU A 258 -14.35 -40.75 14.05
CA LEU A 258 -14.61 -40.49 12.64
C LEU A 258 -13.72 -39.35 12.07
N GLY A 259 -12.51 -39.13 12.61
CA GLY A 259 -11.58 -38.18 12.00
C GLY A 259 -11.73 -36.71 12.44
N GLY A 260 -11.21 -35.79 11.63
CA GLY A 260 -11.02 -34.35 11.92
C GLY A 260 -12.25 -33.45 11.72
N GLY A 261 -13.45 -33.94 11.98
CA GLY A 261 -14.70 -33.17 11.83
C GLY A 261 -15.25 -32.56 13.13
N ILE A 262 -16.43 -31.94 13.05
CA ILE A 262 -17.19 -31.42 14.18
C ILE A 262 -18.25 -32.44 14.58
N TYR A 263 -18.24 -32.84 15.85
CA TYR A 263 -19.03 -33.95 16.39
C TYR A 263 -20.34 -33.47 17.03
N PHE A 264 -21.41 -34.20 16.72
CA PHE A 264 -22.75 -34.01 17.22
C PHE A 264 -23.37 -35.35 17.60
N SER A 265 -24.35 -35.31 18.50
CA SER A 265 -25.08 -36.49 18.97
C SER A 265 -26.57 -36.15 19.12
N ASP A 266 -27.46 -37.11 18.94
CA ASP A 266 -28.86 -37.01 19.40
C ASP A 266 -29.03 -37.57 20.83
N SER A 267 -28.10 -38.41 21.27
CA SER A 267 -28.02 -38.96 22.62
C SER A 267 -27.46 -37.94 23.60
N VAL A 268 -28.28 -37.69 24.61
CA VAL A 268 -27.97 -36.83 25.75
C VAL A 268 -26.81 -37.37 26.58
N LYS A 269 -26.70 -38.70 26.71
CA LYS A 269 -25.64 -39.36 27.49
C LYS A 269 -24.27 -39.10 26.89
N THR A 270 -24.17 -39.10 25.56
CA THR A 270 -22.93 -38.83 24.83
C THR A 270 -22.48 -37.39 25.03
N SER A 271 -23.41 -36.42 24.93
CA SER A 271 -23.09 -35.00 25.11
C SER A 271 -22.59 -34.70 26.53
N VAL A 272 -23.16 -35.33 27.56
CA VAL A 272 -22.72 -35.13 28.97
C VAL A 272 -21.26 -35.56 29.20
N LYS A 273 -20.73 -36.54 28.47
CA LYS A 273 -19.33 -36.97 28.60
C LYS A 273 -18.34 -35.80 28.38
N TYR A 274 -18.74 -34.81 27.59
CA TYR A 274 -17.92 -33.65 27.22
C TYR A 274 -18.30 -32.36 27.97
N SER A 275 -19.35 -32.40 28.80
CA SER A 275 -19.73 -31.26 29.63
C SER A 275 -18.95 -31.26 30.95
N LYS A 276 -18.52 -30.07 31.39
CA LYS A 276 -17.92 -29.85 32.72
C LYS A 276 -18.78 -28.87 33.50
N PRO A 277 -18.94 -29.06 34.81
CA PRO A 277 -19.59 -28.06 35.64
C PRO A 277 -18.73 -26.79 35.66
N SER A 278 -19.39 -25.65 35.53
CA SER A 278 -18.84 -24.31 35.66
C SER A 278 -18.20 -24.16 37.04
N VAL A 279 -16.96 -23.67 37.08
CA VAL A 279 -16.28 -23.41 38.35
C VAL A 279 -16.99 -22.29 39.12
N THR A 280 -17.60 -21.36 38.39
CA THR A 280 -18.23 -20.14 38.88
C THR A 280 -19.56 -20.41 39.59
N ASP A 281 -20.51 -21.09 38.94
CA ASP A 281 -21.89 -21.28 39.44
C ASP A 281 -22.31 -22.76 39.58
N GLY A 282 -21.46 -23.71 39.19
CA GLY A 282 -21.74 -25.15 39.24
C GLY A 282 -22.63 -25.67 38.10
N SER A 283 -23.14 -24.80 37.24
CA SER A 283 -24.02 -25.18 36.13
C SER A 283 -23.26 -25.79 34.94
N ARG A 284 -23.94 -26.52 34.07
CA ARG A 284 -23.39 -27.06 32.82
C ARG A 284 -24.06 -26.38 31.62
N LEU A 285 -23.32 -26.28 30.52
CA LEU A 285 -23.80 -25.70 29.27
C LEU A 285 -23.86 -26.76 28.15
N LEU A 286 -24.95 -26.75 27.40
CA LEU A 286 -25.22 -27.63 26.26
C LEU A 286 -25.64 -26.77 25.06
N LEU A 287 -25.09 -27.07 23.88
CA LEU A 287 -25.51 -26.46 22.62
C LEU A 287 -26.48 -27.36 21.88
N VAL A 288 -27.55 -26.76 21.39
CA VAL A 288 -28.45 -27.35 20.39
C VAL A 288 -28.21 -26.64 19.07
N CYS A 289 -27.77 -27.39 18.07
CA CYS A 289 -27.40 -26.89 16.76
C CYS A 289 -28.30 -27.51 15.69
N GLU A 290 -28.69 -26.72 14.70
CA GLU A 290 -29.23 -27.26 13.45
C GLU A 290 -28.06 -27.63 12.53
N VAL A 291 -28.02 -28.90 12.16
CA VAL A 291 -26.92 -29.47 11.37
C VAL A 291 -27.48 -29.99 10.05
N ALA A 292 -27.03 -29.41 8.94
CA ALA A 292 -27.38 -29.83 7.60
C ALA A 292 -26.54 -31.04 7.18
N LEU A 293 -27.03 -32.24 7.48
CA LEU A 293 -26.30 -33.49 7.21
C LEU A 293 -26.25 -33.82 5.71
N GLY A 294 -27.23 -33.37 4.93
CA GLY A 294 -27.39 -33.75 3.52
C GLY A 294 -27.38 -35.28 3.33
N ARG A 295 -26.72 -35.75 2.25
CA ARG A 295 -26.39 -37.17 2.07
C ARG A 295 -25.37 -37.61 3.12
N CYS A 296 -25.81 -38.41 4.09
CA CYS A 296 -25.01 -38.89 5.21
C CYS A 296 -24.51 -40.32 4.96
N LYS A 297 -23.23 -40.60 5.23
CA LYS A 297 -22.64 -41.93 5.11
C LYS A 297 -22.69 -42.65 6.45
N ASP A 298 -23.45 -43.73 6.52
CA ASP A 298 -23.45 -44.63 7.68
C ASP A 298 -22.15 -45.45 7.74
N LEU A 299 -21.47 -45.41 8.89
CA LEU A 299 -20.30 -46.22 9.21
C LEU A 299 -20.55 -47.06 10.47
N LEU A 300 -20.15 -48.33 10.39
CA LEU A 300 -20.25 -49.29 11.50
C LEU A 300 -18.92 -49.51 12.22
N LYS A 301 -17.82 -49.04 11.61
CA LYS A 301 -16.46 -49.09 12.15
C LYS A 301 -15.92 -47.68 12.30
N LYS A 302 -15.07 -47.48 13.30
CA LYS A 302 -14.38 -46.22 13.54
C LYS A 302 -13.35 -46.00 12.44
N ASP A 303 -13.21 -44.76 11.98
CA ASP A 303 -12.23 -44.35 10.98
C ASP A 303 -11.66 -42.99 11.37
N THR A 304 -10.50 -43.02 12.02
CA THR A 304 -9.79 -41.82 12.45
C THR A 304 -9.05 -41.12 11.29
N THR A 305 -8.98 -41.72 10.10
CA THR A 305 -8.23 -41.13 8.98
C THR A 305 -9.01 -40.08 8.20
N LEU A 306 -10.31 -39.96 8.46
CA LEU A 306 -11.18 -39.04 7.72
C LEU A 306 -10.83 -37.56 7.98
N THR A 307 -10.54 -36.83 6.91
CA THR A 307 -10.38 -35.36 6.93
C THR A 307 -11.53 -34.65 6.22
N CYS A 308 -12.29 -35.37 5.39
CA CYS A 308 -13.48 -34.90 4.70
C CYS A 308 -14.54 -36.00 4.61
N ALA A 309 -15.77 -35.64 4.19
CA ALA A 309 -16.80 -36.63 3.93
C ALA A 309 -16.44 -37.48 2.68
N PRO A 310 -16.72 -38.79 2.67
CA PRO A 310 -16.45 -39.65 1.51
C PRO A 310 -17.15 -39.17 0.24
N ASP A 311 -16.56 -39.48 -0.93
CA ASP A 311 -17.08 -39.05 -2.23
C ASP A 311 -18.58 -39.31 -2.40
N GLY A 312 -19.32 -38.26 -2.77
CA GLY A 312 -20.76 -38.29 -2.94
C GLY A 312 -21.56 -38.04 -1.64
N TYR A 313 -20.94 -37.98 -0.48
CA TYR A 313 -21.57 -37.66 0.81
C TYR A 313 -21.13 -36.30 1.35
N HIS A 314 -21.91 -35.74 2.28
CA HIS A 314 -21.66 -34.42 2.88
C HIS A 314 -21.39 -34.50 4.39
N SER A 315 -21.72 -35.64 5.01
CA SER A 315 -21.52 -35.91 6.43
C SER A 315 -21.38 -37.41 6.66
N VAL A 316 -20.93 -37.77 7.87
CA VAL A 316 -20.75 -39.16 8.29
C VAL A 316 -21.56 -39.42 9.56
N HIS A 317 -22.11 -40.61 9.67
CA HIS A 317 -22.91 -41.08 10.80
C HIS A 317 -22.34 -42.40 11.31
N GLY A 318 -21.74 -42.35 12.50
CA GLY A 318 -21.33 -43.52 13.26
C GLY A 318 -22.56 -44.12 13.91
N VAL A 319 -23.02 -45.25 13.36
CA VAL A 319 -24.31 -45.82 13.71
C VAL A 319 -24.22 -46.61 15.02
N GLN A 320 -25.13 -46.40 15.96
CA GLN A 320 -25.18 -47.10 17.24
C GLN A 320 -25.26 -48.64 17.08
N ARG A 321 -24.57 -49.35 17.98
CA ARG A 321 -24.71 -50.81 18.13
C ARG A 321 -26.11 -51.15 18.64
N SER A 322 -26.79 -52.08 17.96
CA SER A 322 -28.07 -52.64 18.41
C SER A 322 -28.02 -54.18 18.42
N PRO A 323 -28.97 -54.88 19.05
CA PRO A 323 -28.97 -56.36 19.10
C PRO A 323 -28.91 -57.01 17.71
N ASN A 324 -29.39 -56.32 16.67
CA ASN A 324 -29.42 -56.78 15.28
C ASN A 324 -28.35 -56.13 14.39
N ARG A 325 -27.49 -55.25 14.93
CA ARG A 325 -26.49 -54.49 14.17
C ARG A 325 -25.17 -54.40 14.93
N LEU A 326 -24.16 -55.12 14.46
CA LEU A 326 -22.79 -55.02 14.96
C LEU A 326 -22.18 -53.69 14.53
N SER A 327 -21.91 -52.82 15.50
CA SER A 327 -21.23 -51.53 15.30
C SER A 327 -20.18 -51.29 16.40
N GLU A 328 -19.16 -50.48 16.12
CA GLU A 328 -18.15 -50.04 17.08
C GLU A 328 -18.57 -48.79 17.88
N PHE A 329 -19.71 -48.20 17.56
CA PHE A 329 -20.26 -47.01 18.23
C PHE A 329 -21.26 -47.37 19.32
N GLU A 330 -21.11 -46.77 20.50
CA GLU A 330 -22.02 -46.96 21.66
C GLU A 330 -23.33 -46.19 21.50
N ASP A 331 -23.28 -45.03 20.85
CA ASP A 331 -24.37 -44.10 20.58
C ASP A 331 -24.20 -43.58 19.15
N ASP A 332 -25.25 -43.01 18.56
CA ASP A 332 -25.17 -42.40 17.23
C ASP A 332 -24.29 -41.13 17.28
N GLU A 333 -23.26 -41.08 16.44
CA GLU A 333 -22.34 -39.94 16.32
C GLU A 333 -22.41 -39.33 14.91
N PHE A 334 -22.81 -38.07 14.81
CA PHE A 334 -22.89 -37.35 13.54
C PHE A 334 -21.71 -36.40 13.38
N VAL A 335 -21.04 -36.44 12.24
CA VAL A 335 -19.83 -35.64 11.97
C VAL A 335 -19.95 -34.89 10.66
N VAL A 336 -19.67 -33.58 10.72
CA VAL A 336 -19.59 -32.69 9.56
C VAL A 336 -18.18 -32.12 9.42
N TYR A 337 -17.74 -31.90 8.19
CA TYR A 337 -16.38 -31.45 7.86
C TYR A 337 -16.37 -30.05 7.23
N ASN A 338 -17.50 -29.34 7.30
CA ASN A 338 -17.62 -27.95 6.86
C ASN A 338 -18.44 -27.18 7.92
N THR A 339 -17.90 -26.04 8.37
CA THR A 339 -18.57 -25.16 9.34
C THR A 339 -19.87 -24.55 8.81
N GLU A 340 -20.01 -24.45 7.48
CA GLU A 340 -21.22 -23.95 6.80
C GLU A 340 -22.42 -24.90 6.91
N GLN A 341 -22.23 -26.11 7.45
CA GLN A 341 -23.32 -27.06 7.71
C GLN A 341 -23.94 -26.90 9.10
N ILE A 342 -23.54 -25.89 9.87
CA ILE A 342 -23.89 -25.75 11.28
C ILE A 342 -24.53 -24.38 11.54
N ARG A 343 -25.64 -24.37 12.26
CA ARG A 343 -26.29 -23.18 12.81
C ARG A 343 -26.60 -23.38 14.29
N LEU A 344 -26.08 -22.51 15.15
CA LEU A 344 -26.42 -22.51 16.57
C LEU A 344 -27.88 -22.06 16.75
N LYS A 345 -28.62 -22.75 17.63
CA LYS A 345 -30.04 -22.44 17.86
C LYS A 345 -30.33 -22.14 19.33
N TYR A 346 -29.87 -23.00 20.23
CA TYR A 346 -30.07 -22.81 21.67
C TYR A 346 -28.81 -23.11 22.48
N VAL A 347 -28.61 -22.36 23.56
CA VAL A 347 -27.75 -22.71 24.68
C VAL A 347 -28.66 -23.10 25.84
N VAL A 348 -28.48 -24.30 26.38
CA VAL A 348 -29.23 -24.83 27.52
C VAL A 348 -28.32 -24.87 28.73
N GLN A 349 -28.71 -24.18 29.80
CA GLN A 349 -28.06 -24.25 31.10
C GLN A 349 -28.80 -25.26 31.97
N TYR A 350 -28.08 -26.26 32.49
CA TYR A 350 -28.65 -27.39 33.23
C TYR A 350 -27.73 -27.86 34.35
N SER A 351 -28.26 -28.69 35.25
CA SER A 351 -27.50 -29.38 36.30
C SER A 351 -27.83 -30.88 36.33
N LEU A 352 -26.87 -31.69 36.77
CA LEU A 352 -27.04 -33.13 37.01
C LEU A 352 -27.17 -33.42 38.51
N GLU A 353 -27.75 -34.58 38.85
CA GLU A 353 -27.78 -35.06 40.22
C GLU A 353 -26.33 -35.23 40.74
N GLY A 354 -25.95 -34.41 41.72
CA GLY A 354 -24.60 -34.37 42.30
C GLY A 354 -23.79 -33.11 41.98
N ASP A 355 -24.25 -32.23 41.08
CA ASP A 355 -23.62 -30.93 40.87
C ASP A 355 -24.00 -29.95 42.01
N GLU A 356 -23.00 -29.27 42.61
CA GLU A 356 -23.23 -28.25 43.65
C GLU A 356 -23.39 -26.86 43.01
N LEU A 357 -24.62 -26.34 43.02
CA LEU A 357 -24.91 -25.00 42.52
C LEU A 357 -24.42 -23.92 43.49
N LYS A 358 -23.71 -22.93 42.96
CA LYS A 358 -23.20 -21.78 43.72
C LYS A 358 -23.98 -20.53 43.35
N GLU A 359 -24.19 -19.66 44.32
CA GLU A 359 -24.87 -18.39 44.08
C GLU A 359 -23.95 -17.40 43.35
N PHE A 360 -24.34 -16.99 42.13
CA PHE A 360 -23.61 -16.05 41.31
C PHE A 360 -24.51 -14.87 40.93
N GLN A 361 -24.34 -13.73 41.60
CA GLN A 361 -25.09 -12.50 41.35
C GLN A 361 -24.15 -11.36 40.95
N PRO A 362 -23.77 -11.24 39.66
CA PRO A 362 -22.90 -10.17 39.19
C PRO A 362 -23.65 -8.83 39.09
N HIS A 363 -22.94 -7.72 39.29
CA HIS A 363 -23.49 -6.38 39.13
C HIS A 363 -23.58 -6.04 37.63
N ILE A 364 -24.79 -5.86 37.09
CA ILE A 364 -25.00 -5.59 35.66
C ILE A 364 -24.98 -4.09 35.42
N ASN A 365 -23.94 -3.63 34.73
CA ASN A 365 -23.82 -2.22 34.35
C ASN A 365 -24.35 -2.01 32.92
N THR A 366 -25.44 -1.25 32.80
CA THR A 366 -26.11 -0.92 31.53
C THR A 366 -25.67 0.42 30.91
N HIS A 367 -24.78 1.17 31.56
CA HIS A 367 -24.29 2.47 31.08
C HIS A 367 -22.76 2.55 31.07
N GLU A 368 -22.19 3.02 29.95
CA GLU A 368 -20.76 3.28 29.81
C GLU A 368 -20.45 4.73 30.19
N GLY A 369 -19.71 4.90 31.29
CA GLY A 369 -19.10 6.18 31.67
C GLY A 369 -17.77 6.37 30.96
N LEU A 370 -17.59 7.54 30.33
CA LEU A 370 -16.40 7.91 29.57
C LEU A 370 -15.37 8.59 30.49
N GLU A 371 -14.26 7.92 30.80
CA GLU A 371 -13.13 8.56 31.48
C GLU A 371 -12.18 9.20 30.46
N SER A 372 -11.94 10.51 30.63
CA SER A 372 -10.95 11.27 29.88
C SER A 372 -9.55 11.10 30.49
N ILE A 373 -8.58 10.63 29.71
CA ILE A 373 -7.17 10.66 30.10
C ILE A 373 -6.45 11.77 29.32
N LYS A 374 -5.61 12.49 30.07
CA LYS A 374 -4.95 13.75 29.74
C LYS A 374 -3.79 13.60 28.74
N ASN A 375 -3.55 14.73 28.08
CA ASN A 375 -2.48 15.06 27.14
C ASN A 375 -1.10 15.11 27.84
N PRO A 376 -0.03 14.51 27.28
CA PRO A 376 1.34 14.86 27.60
C PRO A 376 2.01 15.52 26.38
N LEU A 377 1.91 16.85 26.30
CA LEU A 377 2.75 17.67 25.43
C LEU A 377 3.57 18.60 26.30
N GLU A 378 4.85 18.26 26.47
CA GLU A 378 5.99 19.07 26.94
C GLU A 378 7.19 18.08 26.93
N GLU A 379 8.35 18.27 26.30
CA GLU A 379 9.09 19.39 25.70
C GLU A 379 10.04 18.80 24.61
N MET A 380 10.65 19.63 23.74
CA MET A 380 12.09 19.53 23.39
C MET A 380 12.60 20.54 22.34
N ASN A 381 13.85 20.96 22.56
CA ASN A 381 14.73 21.79 21.73
C ASN A 381 15.67 20.94 20.83
N THR A 382 16.37 21.57 19.88
CA THR A 382 17.07 20.99 18.70
C THR A 382 18.61 20.93 18.81
N GLY A 383 19.26 19.93 18.16
CA GLY A 383 20.71 19.92 17.81
C GLY A 383 21.52 18.65 18.17
N LEU A 384 22.69 18.44 17.54
CA LEU A 384 23.76 17.55 18.05
C LEU A 384 24.47 18.25 19.22
N LEU A 385 24.58 17.56 20.35
CA LEU A 385 25.03 18.12 21.62
C LEU A 385 26.04 17.15 22.26
N ASP A 386 27.07 17.69 22.89
CA ASP A 386 27.85 16.99 23.91
C ASP A 386 27.07 16.93 25.25
N SER A 387 27.70 16.48 26.35
CA SER A 387 27.15 16.54 27.73
C SER A 387 26.83 17.96 28.22
N SER A 388 27.19 18.99 27.45
CA SER A 388 27.05 20.43 27.67
C SER A 388 26.42 21.24 26.50
N GLY A 389 26.01 20.63 25.39
CA GLY A 389 25.44 21.29 24.21
C GLY A 389 26.33 21.70 23.00
N GLN A 390 27.60 21.28 22.82
CA GLN A 390 28.49 21.78 21.73
C GLN A 390 28.74 20.82 20.52
N LYS A 391 29.15 21.39 19.35
CA LYS A 391 29.08 20.77 17.98
C LYS A 391 30.45 20.49 17.26
N LEU A 392 30.60 19.38 16.47
CA LEU A 392 31.77 18.88 15.69
C LEU A 392 31.76 19.24 14.17
N PRO A 393 32.77 19.90 13.57
CA PRO A 393 32.69 20.34 12.18
C PRO A 393 32.86 19.23 11.11
N LEU A 394 32.01 19.23 10.06
CA LEU A 394 32.16 18.43 8.83
C LEU A 394 32.88 19.28 7.78
N HIS A 395 34.03 18.83 7.30
CA HIS A 395 34.90 19.65 6.46
C HIS A 395 34.52 19.64 4.98
N ALA A 396 34.33 18.45 4.40
CA ALA A 396 34.07 18.31 2.96
C ALA A 396 33.16 17.11 2.66
N VAL A 397 32.33 17.27 1.62
CA VAL A 397 31.49 16.21 1.05
C VAL A 397 31.73 16.11 -0.45
N ASN A 398 32.22 14.94 -0.88
CA ASN A 398 32.42 14.63 -2.29
C ASN A 398 31.51 13.48 -2.68
N VAL A 399 30.79 13.64 -3.79
CA VAL A 399 29.80 12.68 -4.24
C VAL A 399 30.12 12.24 -5.67
N ARG A 400 30.17 10.93 -5.88
CA ARG A 400 30.31 10.32 -7.20
C ARG A 400 29.06 9.51 -7.48
N CYS A 401 28.41 9.76 -8.62
CA CYS A 401 27.20 9.04 -9.01
C CYS A 401 27.38 8.33 -10.35
N LYS A 402 26.89 7.09 -10.44
CA LYS A 402 26.74 6.35 -11.70
C LYS A 402 25.27 6.02 -11.87
N LEU A 403 24.62 6.73 -12.78
CA LEU A 403 23.21 6.61 -13.07
C LEU A 403 23.01 5.77 -14.33
N MET A 404 22.28 4.67 -14.19
CA MET A 404 21.88 3.78 -15.28
C MET A 404 20.35 3.63 -15.25
N ASP A 405 19.67 4.19 -16.26
CA ASP A 405 18.21 4.16 -16.34
C ASP A 405 17.51 4.74 -15.09
N LEU A 406 16.66 3.99 -14.38
CA LEU A 406 16.02 4.43 -13.13
C LEU A 406 16.85 4.10 -11.87
N LEU A 407 18.13 3.76 -12.01
CA LEU A 407 19.00 3.38 -10.90
C LEU A 407 20.16 4.34 -10.78
N CYS A 408 20.55 4.67 -9.54
CA CYS A 408 21.71 5.50 -9.28
C CYS A 408 22.59 4.85 -8.21
N GLN A 409 23.82 4.50 -8.57
CA GLN A 409 24.87 4.23 -7.59
C GLN A 409 25.40 5.56 -7.07
N VAL A 410 25.46 5.73 -5.76
CA VAL A 410 25.99 6.92 -5.10
C VAL A 410 27.12 6.50 -4.17
N ILE A 411 28.29 7.12 -4.36
CA ILE A 411 29.45 6.99 -3.48
C ILE A 411 29.65 8.36 -2.82
N ILE A 412 29.47 8.40 -1.50
CA ILE A 412 29.65 9.60 -0.69
C ILE A 412 30.95 9.48 0.11
N PHE A 413 31.76 10.52 0.02
CA PHE A 413 32.96 10.72 0.83
C PHE A 413 32.71 11.87 1.82
N GLN A 414 32.87 11.60 3.10
CA GLN A 414 32.70 12.58 4.17
C GLN A 414 33.96 12.66 5.03
N THR A 415 34.51 13.85 5.17
CA THR A 415 35.73 14.10 5.96
C THR A 415 35.40 14.74 7.30
N TYR A 416 35.75 14.05 8.39
CA TYR A 416 35.55 14.52 9.77
C TYR A 416 36.89 14.65 10.48
N THR A 417 37.01 15.63 11.38
CA THR A 417 38.21 15.82 12.21
C THR A 417 37.82 15.92 13.67
N ASN A 418 38.45 15.12 14.54
CA ASN A 418 38.28 15.27 15.98
C ASN A 418 39.13 16.45 16.49
N GLN A 419 38.48 17.55 16.85
CA GLN A 419 39.15 18.74 17.39
C GLN A 419 39.28 18.72 18.93
N SER A 420 38.74 17.71 19.60
CA SER A 420 38.82 17.60 21.06
C SER A 420 40.18 17.04 21.52
N ALA A 421 40.51 17.28 22.79
CA ALA A 421 41.73 16.79 23.41
C ALA A 421 41.65 15.32 23.88
N VAL A 422 40.47 14.69 23.74
CA VAL A 422 40.19 13.32 24.20
C VAL A 422 39.68 12.44 23.04
N PRO A 423 39.83 11.11 23.10
CA PRO A 423 39.16 10.22 22.15
C PRO A 423 37.65 10.35 22.25
N ILE A 424 36.93 10.25 21.13
CA ILE A 424 35.46 10.41 21.09
C ILE A 424 34.77 9.23 20.40
N GLU A 425 33.50 8.98 20.74
CA GLU A 425 32.59 8.19 19.90
C GLU A 425 31.72 9.14 19.08
N ALA A 426 31.79 9.05 17.75
CA ALA A 426 30.94 9.82 16.85
C ALA A 426 29.82 8.94 16.31
N LYS A 427 28.57 9.36 16.46
CA LYS A 427 27.41 8.72 15.83
C LYS A 427 26.81 9.64 14.78
N TYR A 428 26.54 9.09 13.61
CA TYR A 428 26.02 9.79 12.47
C TYR A 428 24.80 9.04 11.92
N VAL A 429 23.66 9.72 11.81
CA VAL A 429 22.46 9.17 11.19
C VAL A 429 22.29 9.84 9.85
N PHE A 430 22.08 9.06 8.80
CA PHE A 430 21.78 9.59 7.48
C PHE A 430 20.54 8.92 6.90
N PRO A 431 19.54 9.72 6.47
CA PRO A 431 18.36 9.18 5.84
C PRO A 431 18.69 8.78 4.39
N LEU A 432 18.22 7.62 3.97
CA LEU A 432 18.18 7.19 2.58
C LEU A 432 16.74 6.85 2.20
N GLU A 433 16.44 6.83 0.91
CA GLU A 433 15.15 6.32 0.46
C GLU A 433 14.97 4.84 0.87
N GLU A 434 13.74 4.44 1.16
CA GLU A 434 13.38 3.07 1.58
C GLU A 434 13.85 1.99 0.58
N THR A 435 13.93 2.35 -0.69
CA THR A 435 14.37 1.49 -1.79
C THR A 435 15.90 1.38 -1.89
N ALA A 436 16.65 2.16 -1.11
CA ALA A 436 18.10 2.19 -1.19
C ALA A 436 18.74 0.89 -0.65
N ALA A 437 19.81 0.47 -1.32
CA ALA A 437 20.66 -0.64 -0.97
C ALA A 437 22.03 -0.10 -0.53
N VAL A 438 22.29 -0.01 0.77
CA VAL A 438 23.65 0.23 1.27
C VAL A 438 24.49 -1.00 1.02
N CYS A 439 25.55 -0.86 0.22
CA CYS A 439 26.34 -1.99 -0.27
C CYS A 439 27.87 -1.81 -0.16
N GLY A 440 28.32 -0.77 0.55
CA GLY A 440 29.73 -0.55 0.87
C GLY A 440 29.90 0.47 1.99
N PHE A 441 30.79 0.16 2.92
CA PHE A 441 31.17 1.02 4.03
C PHE A 441 32.67 0.87 4.30
N GLU A 442 33.40 1.96 4.13
CA GLU A 442 34.86 2.00 4.30
C GLU A 442 35.25 3.24 5.11
N ALA A 443 36.30 3.11 5.91
CA ALA A 443 36.87 4.21 6.69
C ALA A 443 38.38 4.30 6.42
N PHE A 444 38.87 5.52 6.24
CA PHE A 444 40.31 5.81 6.13
C PHE A 444 40.73 6.71 7.29
N ILE A 445 41.68 6.26 8.08
CA ILE A 445 42.18 6.96 9.26
C ILE A 445 43.68 6.73 9.39
N ASN A 446 44.45 7.79 9.67
CA ASN A 446 45.91 7.70 9.93
C ASN A 446 46.68 6.85 8.90
N GLY A 447 46.37 6.96 7.59
CA GLY A 447 46.99 6.18 6.52
C GLY A 447 46.53 4.72 6.40
N LYS A 448 45.63 4.24 7.26
CA LYS A 448 45.01 2.90 7.19
C LYS A 448 43.69 2.94 6.45
N HIS A 449 43.42 1.89 5.69
CA HIS A 449 42.14 1.64 5.02
C HIS A 449 41.44 0.47 5.71
N VAL A 450 40.25 0.73 6.25
CA VAL A 450 39.44 -0.25 6.97
C VAL A 450 38.16 -0.50 6.18
N ILE A 451 37.95 -1.75 5.77
CA ILE A 451 36.78 -2.16 4.99
C ILE A 451 35.78 -2.85 5.91
N GLY A 452 34.55 -2.32 5.95
CA GLY A 452 33.46 -2.92 6.70
C GLY A 452 33.05 -4.26 6.09
N LYS A 453 32.89 -5.28 6.93
CA LYS A 453 32.35 -6.59 6.53
C LYS A 453 30.93 -6.72 7.05
N VAL A 454 30.01 -7.18 6.21
CA VAL A 454 28.64 -7.51 6.63
C VAL A 454 28.67 -8.76 7.49
N LYS A 455 28.14 -8.65 8.71
CA LYS A 455 27.96 -9.76 9.64
C LYS A 455 26.54 -9.71 10.21
N GLU A 456 26.13 -10.79 10.85
CA GLU A 456 24.89 -10.80 11.62
C GLU A 456 24.92 -9.71 12.70
N LYS A 457 23.80 -9.02 12.89
CA LYS A 457 23.70 -7.78 13.68
C LYS A 457 24.21 -7.94 15.11
N GLU A 458 23.88 -9.03 15.78
CA GLU A 458 24.35 -9.30 17.15
C GLU A 458 25.86 -9.55 17.21
N GLN A 459 26.39 -10.31 16.25
CA GLN A 459 27.82 -10.59 16.16
C GLN A 459 28.61 -9.31 15.84
N ALA A 460 28.14 -8.50 14.90
CA ALA A 460 28.75 -7.21 14.55
C ALA A 460 28.84 -6.27 15.76
N ARG A 461 27.74 -6.16 16.52
CA ARG A 461 27.68 -5.34 17.75
C ARG A 461 28.59 -5.87 18.85
N LYS A 462 28.72 -7.18 18.99
CA LYS A 462 29.63 -7.81 19.95
C LYS A 462 31.09 -7.50 19.62
N GLU A 463 31.48 -7.68 18.36
CA GLU A 463 32.84 -7.38 17.89
C GLU A 463 33.19 -5.90 18.04
N TYR A 464 32.26 -5.00 17.70
CA TYR A 464 32.42 -3.55 17.91
C TYR A 464 32.70 -3.23 19.38
N LYS A 465 31.90 -3.77 20.31
CA LYS A 465 32.10 -3.55 21.75
C LYS A 465 33.45 -4.08 22.24
N GLN A 466 33.81 -5.30 21.84
CA GLN A 466 35.09 -5.91 22.22
C GLN A 466 36.30 -5.14 21.68
N ALA A 467 36.22 -4.60 20.46
CA ALA A 467 37.29 -3.80 19.89
C ALA A 467 37.51 -2.50 20.68
N ILE A 468 36.42 -1.84 21.09
CA ILE A 468 36.54 -0.59 21.86
C ILE A 468 37.03 -0.87 23.28
N GLU A 469 36.57 -1.94 23.94
CA GLU A 469 37.09 -2.36 25.25
C GLU A 469 38.61 -2.59 25.24
N LYS A 470 39.15 -3.02 24.11
CA LYS A 470 40.59 -3.22 23.88
C LYS A 470 41.33 -1.95 23.46
N GLY A 471 40.65 -0.81 23.33
CA GLY A 471 41.25 0.46 22.92
C GLY A 471 41.54 0.57 21.41
N HIS A 472 40.98 -0.31 20.58
CA HIS A 472 41.06 -0.23 19.12
C HIS A 472 40.03 0.75 18.55
N GLY A 473 40.22 1.16 17.29
CA GLY A 473 39.18 1.88 16.55
C GLY A 473 38.13 0.91 16.05
N ALA A 474 36.85 1.27 16.11
CA ALA A 474 35.77 0.41 15.64
C ALA A 474 34.71 1.22 14.89
N TYR A 475 34.20 0.66 13.80
CA TYR A 475 33.25 1.31 12.91
C TYR A 475 32.08 0.37 12.67
N LEU A 476 30.87 0.80 13.01
CA LEU A 476 29.64 0.03 12.88
C LEU A 476 28.65 0.82 12.02
N MET A 477 27.97 0.15 11.11
CA MET A 477 26.82 0.72 10.41
C MET A 477 25.62 -0.21 10.55
N ASP A 478 24.52 0.35 11.05
CA ASP A 478 23.25 -0.31 11.35
C ASP A 478 22.10 0.33 10.55
N GLN A 479 21.04 -0.43 10.31
CA GLN A 479 19.73 0.06 9.88
C GLN A 479 18.76 -0.10 11.04
N ASP A 480 18.21 1.04 11.48
CA ASP A 480 17.27 1.12 12.60
C ASP A 480 15.81 1.13 12.11
N ALA A 481 15.58 1.67 10.90
CA ALA A 481 14.31 1.67 10.17
C ALA A 481 14.61 1.58 8.65
N PRO A 482 13.62 1.28 7.78
CA PRO A 482 13.86 1.08 6.34
C PRO A 482 14.65 2.21 5.66
N ASP A 483 14.44 3.45 6.08
CA ASP A 483 15.04 4.68 5.57
C ASP A 483 16.11 5.30 6.49
N VAL A 484 16.36 4.72 7.67
CA VAL A 484 17.25 5.31 8.70
C VAL A 484 18.48 4.42 8.90
N PHE A 485 19.64 4.98 8.54
CA PHE A 485 20.94 4.33 8.67
C PHE A 485 21.82 5.07 9.68
N THR A 486 22.42 4.32 10.60
CA THR A 486 23.23 4.85 11.70
C THR A 486 24.66 4.33 11.58
N ILE A 487 25.63 5.22 11.47
CA ILE A 487 27.07 4.94 11.53
C ILE A 487 27.57 5.31 12.94
N SER A 488 28.26 4.39 13.60
CA SER A 488 28.95 4.61 14.87
C SER A 488 30.45 4.44 14.66
N VAL A 489 31.22 5.47 15.01
CA VAL A 489 32.67 5.54 14.94
C VAL A 489 33.20 5.60 16.37
N GLY A 490 33.68 4.47 16.87
CA GLY A 490 34.19 4.33 18.23
C GLY A 490 35.68 4.67 18.33
N ASN A 491 36.04 5.36 19.42
CA ASN A 491 37.42 5.63 19.82
C ASN A 491 38.23 6.41 18.77
N LEU A 492 37.67 7.49 18.22
CA LEU A 492 38.34 8.40 17.29
C LEU A 492 39.39 9.25 18.05
N PRO A 493 40.70 9.17 17.74
CA PRO A 493 41.74 9.85 18.52
C PRO A 493 41.67 11.39 18.44
N PRO A 494 42.22 12.11 19.44
CA PRO A 494 42.41 13.56 19.39
C PRO A 494 43.19 13.99 18.14
N GLY A 495 42.70 15.01 17.42
CA GLY A 495 43.37 15.58 16.24
C GLY A 495 43.33 14.71 14.98
N ALA A 496 42.75 13.51 15.03
CA ALA A 496 42.69 12.62 13.88
C ALA A 496 41.61 13.03 12.87
N THR A 497 41.94 12.91 11.58
CA THR A 497 40.99 13.06 10.47
C THR A 497 40.58 11.70 9.95
N VAL A 498 39.27 11.47 9.82
CA VAL A 498 38.68 10.25 9.26
C VAL A 498 37.90 10.59 7.99
N LEU A 499 38.15 9.83 6.94
CA LEU A 499 37.37 9.85 5.71
C LEU A 499 36.43 8.64 5.72
N ILE A 500 35.13 8.88 5.72
CA ILE A 500 34.11 7.84 5.62
C ILE A 500 33.64 7.77 4.17
N LYS A 501 33.73 6.59 3.57
CA LYS A 501 33.21 6.28 2.23
C LYS A 501 32.00 5.37 2.37
N VAL A 502 30.84 5.86 1.96
CA VAL A 502 29.58 5.11 1.93
C VAL A 502 29.17 4.89 0.48
N THR A 503 28.88 3.65 0.12
CA THR A 503 28.34 3.30 -1.20
C THR A 503 26.94 2.73 -1.06
N PHE A 504 25.97 3.36 -1.73
CA PHE A 504 24.61 2.85 -1.80
C PHE A 504 24.07 2.95 -3.23
N ILE A 505 23.00 2.21 -3.48
CA ILE A 505 22.28 2.22 -4.76
C ILE A 505 20.84 2.59 -4.46
N THR A 506 20.27 3.52 -5.22
CA THR A 506 18.86 3.95 -5.04
C THR A 506 18.08 3.85 -6.35
N GLU A 507 16.78 3.58 -6.22
CA GLU A 507 15.82 3.71 -7.31
C GLU A 507 15.46 5.19 -7.50
N LEU A 508 15.20 5.63 -8.74
CA LEU A 508 14.85 7.01 -9.08
C LEU A 508 13.35 7.15 -9.32
N VAL A 509 12.78 8.27 -8.87
CA VAL A 509 11.36 8.55 -9.05
C VAL A 509 11.12 9.29 -10.36
N VAL A 510 10.10 8.84 -11.10
CA VAL A 510 9.56 9.56 -12.26
C VAL A 510 8.44 10.49 -11.79
N ARG A 511 8.60 11.81 -11.98
CA ARG A 511 7.60 12.85 -11.66
C ARG A 511 7.18 13.56 -12.94
N SER A 512 5.90 13.43 -13.31
CA SER A 512 5.32 14.12 -14.49
C SER A 512 6.14 13.92 -15.79
N GLY A 513 6.57 12.68 -16.05
CA GLY A 513 7.36 12.35 -17.24
C GLY A 513 8.85 12.75 -17.19
N SER A 514 9.34 13.26 -16.05
CA SER A 514 10.76 13.55 -15.82
C SER A 514 11.34 12.65 -14.73
N ILE A 515 12.52 12.11 -14.95
CA ILE A 515 13.30 11.34 -13.98
C ILE A 515 14.00 12.34 -13.07
N VAL A 516 13.87 12.14 -11.76
CA VAL A 516 14.42 13.05 -10.74
C VAL A 516 15.39 12.28 -9.86
N PHE A 517 16.63 12.76 -9.79
CA PHE A 517 17.60 12.40 -8.75
C PHE A 517 17.62 13.49 -7.68
N SER A 518 17.48 13.09 -6.43
CA SER A 518 17.57 13.97 -5.27
C SER A 518 18.63 13.47 -4.30
N LEU A 519 19.47 14.38 -3.83
CA LEU A 519 20.42 14.16 -2.74
C LEU A 519 20.16 15.18 -1.65
N SER A 520 19.68 14.73 -0.49
CA SER A 520 19.35 15.58 0.64
C SER A 520 20.60 16.29 1.20
N GLY A 521 20.50 17.60 1.41
CA GLY A 521 21.61 18.45 1.85
C GLY A 521 21.74 18.67 3.35
N SER A 522 20.73 18.24 4.11
CA SER A 522 20.70 18.30 5.56
C SER A 522 20.03 17.03 6.10
N VAL A 523 20.49 16.56 7.25
CA VAL A 523 19.80 15.51 8.01
C VAL A 523 18.56 16.13 8.64
N ALA A 524 17.41 15.47 8.53
CA ALA A 524 16.17 15.94 9.14
C ALA A 524 16.37 16.16 10.66
N PRO A 525 16.13 17.37 11.22
CA PRO A 525 16.46 17.72 12.61
C PRO A 525 15.81 16.87 13.71
N TRP A 526 14.76 16.09 13.40
CA TRP A 526 13.89 15.45 14.41
C TRP A 526 14.07 13.92 14.54
N GLU A 527 14.86 13.26 13.69
CA GLU A 527 15.12 11.81 13.76
C GLU A 527 16.33 11.44 14.65
N GLN A 528 17.14 12.43 15.03
CA GLN A 528 18.28 12.27 15.94
C GLN A 528 17.89 11.59 17.27
N ARG A 529 16.68 11.82 17.78
CA ARG A 529 16.31 11.39 19.13
C ARG A 529 16.13 9.88 19.29
N ALA A 530 15.62 9.14 18.30
CA ALA A 530 15.33 7.70 18.50
C ALA A 530 16.60 6.83 18.47
N ALA A 531 17.58 7.17 17.62
CA ALA A 531 18.85 6.45 17.52
C ALA A 531 19.82 6.76 18.67
N LEU A 532 19.68 7.92 19.34
CA LEU A 532 20.55 8.35 20.43
C LEU A 532 20.32 7.61 21.77
N TYR A 533 19.16 6.98 21.99
CA TYR A 533 18.82 6.32 23.27
C TYR A 533 19.25 4.84 23.37
N GLN A 534 19.84 4.22 22.34
CA GLN A 534 20.52 2.93 22.50
C GLN A 534 21.94 3.14 23.05
N THR A 535 22.07 2.99 24.36
CA THR A 535 23.35 3.03 25.10
C THR A 535 24.22 1.83 24.72
N THR A 536 25.15 2.01 23.78
CA THR A 536 26.15 0.99 23.43
C THR A 536 27.43 1.08 24.28
N GLN A 537 27.71 2.22 24.93
CA GLN A 537 28.87 2.45 25.82
C GLN A 537 28.58 3.48 26.93
N ALA A 538 29.31 3.36 28.05
CA ALA A 538 29.12 4.15 29.26
C ALA A 538 30.30 5.12 29.59
N THR A 539 31.37 5.16 28.80
CA THR A 539 32.66 5.71 29.26
C THR A 539 33.32 6.80 28.39
N VAL A 540 32.71 7.30 27.32
CA VAL A 540 33.32 8.34 26.47
C VAL A 540 32.32 9.39 25.97
N GLU A 541 32.78 10.64 25.84
CA GLU A 541 32.03 11.83 25.41
C GLU A 541 31.71 11.85 23.90
N LYS A 542 30.59 12.49 23.53
CA LYS A 542 29.94 12.50 22.20
C LYS A 542 29.84 13.93 21.65
N ILE A 543 29.89 14.12 20.32
CA ILE A 543 29.89 15.45 19.66
C ILE A 543 29.11 15.40 18.32
N GLY A 544 28.57 16.51 17.77
CA GLY A 544 28.04 16.49 16.37
C GLY A 544 27.77 17.84 15.67
N VAL A 545 27.31 17.88 14.43
CA VAL A 545 27.85 18.76 13.36
C VAL A 545 27.24 20.14 13.06
N THR A 546 28.06 21.08 12.53
CA THR A 546 27.68 22.37 11.88
C THR A 546 28.31 22.57 10.48
N GLU A 547 27.57 23.28 9.61
CA GLU A 547 27.80 23.83 8.25
C GLU A 547 28.96 23.29 7.36
N LEU A 548 28.56 22.76 6.20
CA LEU A 548 29.41 22.28 5.10
C LEU A 548 30.25 23.40 4.49
N GLN A 549 31.57 23.25 4.46
CA GLN A 549 32.47 24.23 3.81
C GLN A 549 32.70 23.93 2.32
N GLU A 550 32.77 22.67 1.90
CA GLU A 550 33.03 22.30 0.50
C GLU A 550 32.14 21.12 0.02
N PHE A 551 31.44 21.32 -1.10
CA PHE A 551 30.63 20.30 -1.78
C PHE A 551 31.07 20.12 -3.24
N SER A 552 31.23 18.87 -3.66
CA SER A 552 31.43 18.54 -5.08
C SER A 552 30.65 17.30 -5.50
N LEU A 553 30.02 17.37 -6.67
CA LEU A 553 29.39 16.24 -7.34
C LEU A 553 30.08 15.98 -8.68
N SER A 554 30.26 14.70 -9.01
CA SER A 554 30.40 14.23 -10.39
C SER A 554 29.45 13.08 -10.64
N MET A 555 28.71 13.12 -11.75
CA MET A 555 27.70 12.10 -12.07
C MET A 555 27.79 11.72 -13.55
N SER A 556 27.78 10.43 -13.84
CA SER A 556 27.53 9.90 -15.18
C SER A 556 26.09 9.42 -15.31
N ILE A 557 25.47 9.66 -16.45
CA ILE A 557 24.10 9.30 -16.79
C ILE A 557 24.14 8.45 -18.07
N GLU A 558 23.62 7.23 -18.01
CA GLU A 558 23.48 6.33 -19.16
C GLU A 558 22.01 5.91 -19.31
N MET A 559 21.45 6.17 -20.49
CA MET A 559 20.04 5.94 -20.81
C MET A 559 19.89 5.08 -22.06
N PRO A 560 18.80 4.28 -22.16
CA PRO A 560 18.52 3.50 -23.36
C PRO A 560 17.95 4.33 -24.52
N TYR A 561 17.50 5.55 -24.24
CA TYR A 561 16.93 6.49 -25.21
C TYR A 561 17.52 7.88 -25.01
N GLU A 562 17.25 8.77 -25.97
CA GLU A 562 17.71 10.15 -25.96
C GLU A 562 17.28 10.89 -24.68
N ILE A 563 18.26 11.45 -23.97
CA ILE A 563 18.08 12.35 -22.83
C ILE A 563 17.53 13.66 -23.36
N ILE A 564 16.53 14.25 -22.70
CA ILE A 564 15.91 15.54 -23.06
C ILE A 564 15.83 16.41 -21.80
N ASN A 565 15.91 17.74 -21.92
CA ASN A 565 15.67 18.69 -20.81
C ASN A 565 16.45 18.39 -19.51
N LEU A 566 17.77 18.14 -19.61
CA LEU A 566 18.62 17.99 -18.44
C LEU A 566 18.74 19.34 -17.71
N SER A 567 18.36 19.38 -16.44
CA SER A 567 18.43 20.55 -15.58
C SER A 567 18.89 20.18 -14.16
N SER A 568 19.45 21.15 -13.47
CA SER A 568 19.96 21.00 -12.10
C SER A 568 19.60 22.22 -11.26
N SER A 569 19.33 21.99 -9.98
CA SER A 569 19.16 23.04 -8.96
C SER A 569 20.44 23.85 -8.70
N HIS A 570 21.61 23.26 -8.98
CA HIS A 570 22.93 23.87 -8.80
C HIS A 570 23.59 24.14 -10.14
N GLY A 571 24.53 25.10 -10.17
CA GLY A 571 25.34 25.38 -11.36
C GLY A 571 26.23 24.19 -11.70
N ILE A 572 26.01 23.59 -12.88
CA ILE A 572 26.74 22.42 -13.36
C ILE A 572 27.46 22.70 -14.69
N LYS A 573 28.58 22.00 -14.87
CA LYS A 573 29.20 21.77 -16.18
C LYS A 573 28.75 20.41 -16.69
N THR A 574 28.51 20.32 -17.99
CA THR A 574 27.95 19.12 -18.62
C THR A 574 28.79 18.70 -19.83
N LYS A 575 28.96 17.39 -20.03
CA LYS A 575 29.35 16.73 -21.27
C LYS A 575 28.19 15.84 -21.71
N ARG A 576 27.82 15.81 -22.98
CA ARG A 576 26.62 15.08 -23.40
C ARG A 576 26.69 14.54 -24.83
N THR A 577 26.17 13.34 -25.00
CA THR A 577 25.71 12.73 -26.25
C THR A 577 24.19 12.48 -26.16
N ASP A 578 23.58 11.85 -27.16
CA ASP A 578 22.13 11.59 -27.13
C ASP A 578 21.72 10.74 -25.91
N CYS A 579 22.47 9.68 -25.60
CA CYS A 579 22.12 8.70 -24.56
C CYS A 579 23.03 8.72 -23.32
N LYS A 580 24.13 9.49 -23.35
CA LYS A 580 25.09 9.59 -22.24
C LYS A 580 25.31 11.05 -21.84
N ALA A 581 25.40 11.31 -20.54
CA ALA A 581 25.81 12.63 -20.03
C ALA A 581 26.75 12.49 -18.83
N VAL A 582 27.66 13.44 -18.67
CA VAL A 582 28.49 13.58 -17.47
C VAL A 582 28.29 15.00 -16.94
N ILE A 583 27.87 15.11 -15.69
CA ILE A 583 27.66 16.39 -15.01
C ILE A 583 28.63 16.53 -13.85
N SER A 584 29.06 17.75 -13.57
CA SER A 584 29.85 18.06 -12.38
C SER A 584 29.52 19.46 -11.88
N THR A 585 29.52 19.65 -10.57
CA THR A 585 29.21 20.96 -9.98
C THR A 585 30.34 21.97 -10.22
N LEU A 586 29.98 23.24 -10.32
CA LEU A 586 30.97 24.32 -10.37
C LEU A 586 31.69 24.47 -9.01
N PRO A 587 32.95 24.97 -8.98
CA PRO A 587 33.67 25.22 -7.73
C PRO A 587 32.95 26.23 -6.83
N GLY A 588 33.03 26.06 -5.51
CA GLY A 588 32.45 26.98 -4.52
C GLY A 588 30.95 26.84 -4.28
N GLN A 589 30.30 25.81 -4.84
CA GLN A 589 28.91 25.46 -4.50
C GLN A 589 28.87 24.83 -3.10
N THR A 590 27.84 25.17 -2.33
CA THR A 590 27.55 24.58 -1.02
C THR A 590 26.23 23.83 -1.10
N LEU A 591 26.12 22.72 -0.37
CA LEU A 591 24.89 21.94 -0.31
C LEU A 591 24.00 22.53 0.78
N GLY A 592 22.98 23.29 0.38
CA GLY A 592 22.01 23.90 1.30
C GLY A 592 21.01 22.91 1.90
N SER A 593 20.12 23.37 2.78
CA SER A 593 19.08 22.53 3.41
C SER A 593 18.13 21.87 2.41
N GLU A 594 17.93 22.48 1.25
CA GLU A 594 17.07 21.99 0.15
C GLU A 594 17.69 20.81 -0.63
N GLY A 595 18.99 20.51 -0.42
CA GLY A 595 19.69 19.47 -1.14
C GLY A 595 19.92 19.76 -2.63
N LEU A 596 20.44 18.76 -3.35
CA LEU A 596 20.67 18.80 -4.79
C LEU A 596 19.61 17.99 -5.52
N GLN A 597 18.93 18.62 -6.47
CA GLN A 597 18.04 17.96 -7.42
C GLN A 597 18.58 18.08 -8.85
N VAL A 598 18.58 16.96 -9.58
CA VAL A 598 18.88 16.86 -11.01
C VAL A 598 17.68 16.20 -11.69
N SER A 599 17.17 16.80 -12.77
CA SER A 599 16.04 16.25 -13.52
C SER A 599 16.29 16.21 -15.01
N PHE A 600 15.77 15.18 -15.67
CA PHE A 600 15.82 15.01 -17.12
C PHE A 600 14.65 14.17 -17.62
N SER A 601 14.29 14.31 -18.89
CA SER A 601 13.22 13.55 -19.55
C SER A 601 13.81 12.60 -20.61
N LEU A 602 13.02 11.64 -21.09
CA LEU A 602 13.42 10.72 -22.17
C LEU A 602 12.45 10.82 -23.34
N SER A 603 12.95 10.62 -24.57
CA SER A 603 12.11 10.61 -25.79
C SER A 603 11.02 9.52 -25.78
N TYR A 604 11.32 8.35 -25.19
CA TYR A 604 10.40 7.21 -25.10
C TYR A 604 10.28 6.66 -23.67
N ILE A 605 9.86 7.50 -22.72
CA ILE A 605 9.82 7.14 -21.30
C ILE A 605 8.89 5.96 -20.98
N HIS A 606 7.77 5.82 -21.69
CA HIS A 606 6.74 4.79 -21.45
C HIS A 606 7.04 3.43 -22.09
N MET A 607 8.10 3.33 -22.90
CA MET A 607 8.45 2.05 -23.53
C MET A 607 9.02 1.09 -22.48
N PRO A 608 8.46 -0.14 -22.36
CA PRO A 608 8.95 -1.13 -21.41
C PRO A 608 10.33 -1.61 -21.82
N ARG A 609 11.22 -1.81 -20.84
CA ARG A 609 12.64 -2.09 -21.09
C ARG A 609 13.22 -3.08 -20.09
N MET A 610 14.21 -3.85 -20.52
CA MET A 610 14.84 -4.91 -19.73
C MET A 610 16.37 -4.79 -19.77
N TRP A 611 16.98 -4.80 -18.59
CA TRP A 611 18.43 -4.85 -18.40
C TRP A 611 18.86 -6.20 -17.85
N VAL A 612 20.02 -6.70 -18.29
CA VAL A 612 20.60 -7.96 -17.82
C VAL A 612 22.05 -7.72 -17.45
N GLU A 613 22.45 -8.06 -16.24
CA GLU A 613 23.83 -8.02 -15.79
C GLU A 613 24.38 -9.43 -15.63
N ASN A 614 25.57 -9.68 -16.19
CA ASN A 614 26.33 -10.90 -15.94
C ASN A 614 27.32 -10.69 -14.80
N HIS A 615 27.36 -11.61 -13.84
CA HIS A 615 28.35 -11.57 -12.77
C HIS A 615 29.76 -11.75 -13.36
N PRO A 616 30.79 -11.03 -12.86
CA PRO A 616 32.14 -11.13 -13.42
C PRO A 616 32.78 -12.52 -13.23
N ASP A 617 32.58 -13.13 -12.06
CA ASP A 617 33.28 -14.35 -11.64
C ASP A 617 32.39 -15.60 -11.50
N LYS A 618 31.06 -15.45 -11.62
CA LYS A 618 30.08 -16.52 -11.40
C LYS A 618 29.19 -16.63 -12.62
N ASP A 619 28.67 -17.82 -12.91
CA ASP A 619 27.64 -18.02 -13.93
C ASP A 619 26.26 -17.65 -13.36
N SER A 620 26.08 -16.36 -13.09
CA SER A 620 24.85 -15.79 -12.53
C SER A 620 24.43 -14.56 -13.33
N GLN A 621 23.12 -14.40 -13.50
CA GLN A 621 22.50 -13.29 -14.21
C GLN A 621 21.43 -12.64 -13.35
N ALA A 622 21.55 -11.32 -13.20
CA ALA A 622 20.53 -10.47 -12.59
C ALA A 622 19.79 -9.70 -13.69
N CYS A 623 18.47 -9.68 -13.62
CA CYS A 623 17.61 -9.00 -14.57
C CYS A 623 16.81 -7.90 -13.89
N MET A 624 16.65 -6.76 -14.57
CA MET A 624 15.75 -5.68 -14.17
C MET A 624 14.77 -5.39 -15.31
N LEU A 625 13.48 -5.39 -15.01
CA LEU A 625 12.41 -4.92 -15.89
C LEU A 625 11.89 -3.58 -15.39
N VAL A 626 11.76 -2.63 -16.32
CA VAL A 626 11.24 -1.29 -16.07
C VAL A 626 9.94 -1.11 -16.86
N PHE A 627 8.86 -0.87 -16.14
CA PHE A 627 7.54 -0.56 -16.69
C PHE A 627 7.08 0.82 -16.21
N TYR A 628 6.68 1.69 -17.14
CA TYR A 628 6.08 2.99 -16.84
C TYR A 628 4.85 3.21 -17.74
N PRO A 629 3.70 2.60 -17.41
CA PRO A 629 2.54 2.56 -18.30
C PRO A 629 1.89 3.94 -18.46
N ASP A 630 1.41 4.20 -19.68
CA ASP A 630 0.48 5.27 -20.02
C ASP A 630 -0.79 4.63 -20.61
N PHE A 631 -1.80 4.42 -19.77
CA PHE A 631 -3.09 3.90 -20.23
C PHE A 631 -3.88 5.05 -20.87
N LYS A 632 -3.74 5.24 -22.19
CA LYS A 632 -4.58 6.17 -22.94
C LYS A 632 -6.03 5.69 -22.94
N SER A 633 -6.97 6.56 -22.60
CA SER A 633 -8.39 6.28 -22.80
C SER A 633 -8.65 6.13 -24.30
N SER A 634 -8.92 4.91 -24.74
CA SER A 634 -9.30 4.63 -26.11
C SER A 634 -10.64 5.31 -26.42
N GLY A 635 -10.58 6.48 -27.07
CA GLY A 635 -11.47 6.82 -28.18
C GLY A 635 -12.96 7.10 -27.91
N VAL A 636 -13.34 7.72 -26.80
CA VAL A 636 -14.62 8.47 -26.70
C VAL A 636 -14.34 9.91 -26.25
N SER A 637 -13.41 10.57 -26.93
CA SER A 637 -13.13 12.00 -26.77
C SER A 637 -13.81 12.80 -27.88
N GLY A 638 -15.15 12.64 -28.00
CA GLY A 638 -16.01 13.37 -28.95
C GLY A 638 -17.19 14.09 -28.30
N SER A 639 -17.43 13.89 -27.02
CA SER A 639 -18.37 14.63 -26.19
C SER A 639 -17.75 14.73 -24.79
N GLY A 640 -18.04 15.77 -24.02
CA GLY A 640 -17.54 15.94 -22.65
C GLY A 640 -18.03 14.85 -21.70
N GLY A 641 -17.50 13.64 -21.84
CA GLY A 641 -17.73 12.51 -20.96
C GLY A 641 -16.96 12.69 -19.65
N PRO A 642 -17.57 12.37 -18.49
CA PRO A 642 -16.95 12.55 -17.19
C PRO A 642 -15.78 11.58 -16.99
N SER A 643 -14.91 11.88 -16.02
CA SER A 643 -13.92 10.95 -15.47
C SER A 643 -14.50 9.54 -15.28
N ASN A 644 -13.72 8.50 -15.61
CA ASN A 644 -14.11 7.09 -15.38
C ASN A 644 -14.26 6.73 -13.89
N VAL A 645 -13.84 7.63 -13.00
CA VAL A 645 -14.04 7.56 -11.55
C VAL A 645 -15.22 8.47 -11.20
N SER A 646 -16.25 7.94 -10.55
CA SER A 646 -17.40 8.75 -10.13
C SER A 646 -17.41 9.04 -8.63
N ASP A 647 -17.01 8.06 -7.81
CA ASP A 647 -17.24 8.12 -6.36
C ASP A 647 -16.00 7.68 -5.57
N VAL A 648 -15.68 8.45 -4.52
CA VAL A 648 -14.66 8.13 -3.51
C VAL A 648 -15.33 7.93 -2.15
N VAL A 649 -15.10 6.78 -1.52
CA VAL A 649 -15.58 6.47 -0.18
C VAL A 649 -14.41 6.34 0.77
N ILE A 650 -14.32 7.20 1.78
CA ILE A 650 -13.31 7.10 2.83
C ILE A 650 -13.89 6.29 3.98
N LEU A 651 -13.29 5.13 4.26
CA LEU A 651 -13.60 4.30 5.43
C LEU A 651 -12.64 4.65 6.57
N LEU A 652 -13.18 5.20 7.65
CA LEU A 652 -12.44 5.53 8.86
C LEU A 652 -12.68 4.46 9.92
N ASP A 653 -11.61 3.76 10.29
CA ASP A 653 -11.64 2.81 11.40
C ASP A 653 -11.67 3.56 12.74
N SER A 654 -12.74 3.38 13.51
CA SER A 654 -12.93 3.96 14.83
C SER A 654 -12.82 2.94 15.98
N SER A 655 -12.12 1.84 15.74
CA SER A 655 -11.81 0.82 16.75
C SER A 655 -10.92 1.35 17.90
N LYS A 656 -10.79 0.54 18.97
CA LYS A 656 -9.98 0.90 20.15
C LYS A 656 -8.52 1.19 19.79
N SER A 657 -7.90 0.34 18.97
CA SER A 657 -6.50 0.45 18.58
C SER A 657 -6.22 1.75 17.82
N MET A 658 -7.25 2.33 17.21
CA MET A 658 -7.18 3.61 16.54
C MET A 658 -7.34 4.80 17.50
N GLN A 659 -7.69 4.65 18.78
CA GLN A 659 -7.85 5.78 19.71
C GLN A 659 -6.57 6.57 19.99
N GLY A 660 -6.72 7.84 20.37
CA GLY A 660 -5.61 8.74 20.67
C GLY A 660 -4.98 9.33 19.41
N ASP A 661 -3.64 9.33 19.35
CA ASP A 661 -2.88 9.97 18.28
C ASP A 661 -3.13 9.36 16.90
N THR A 662 -3.39 8.06 16.82
CA THR A 662 -3.66 7.32 15.57
C THR A 662 -4.92 7.82 14.87
N MET A 663 -6.03 8.04 15.60
CA MET A 663 -7.27 8.61 15.06
C MET A 663 -7.07 10.06 14.62
N LEU A 664 -6.32 10.85 15.39
CA LEU A 664 -6.00 12.23 15.01
C LEU A 664 -5.20 12.26 13.70
N ASN A 665 -4.24 11.35 13.55
CA ASN A 665 -3.48 11.20 12.32
C ASN A 665 -4.34 10.69 11.15
N ALA A 666 -5.24 9.73 11.38
CA ALA A 666 -6.21 9.27 10.39
C ALA A 666 -7.05 10.43 9.84
N ARG A 667 -7.59 11.27 10.73
CA ARG A 667 -8.36 12.47 10.35
C ARG A 667 -7.52 13.48 9.57
N ARG A 668 -6.25 13.68 9.94
CA ARG A 668 -5.33 14.57 9.19
C ARG A 668 -5.10 14.07 7.77
N ILE A 669 -4.87 12.77 7.60
CA ILE A 669 -4.66 12.16 6.28
C ILE A 669 -5.95 12.23 5.46
N ALA A 670 -7.10 11.90 6.04
CA ALA A 670 -8.40 12.07 5.38
C ALA A 670 -8.63 13.51 4.91
N LEU A 671 -8.33 14.51 5.75
CA LEU A 671 -8.43 15.92 5.38
C LEU A 671 -7.45 16.33 4.27
N GLN A 672 -6.24 15.78 4.24
CA GLN A 672 -5.29 16.02 3.15
C GLN A 672 -5.80 15.42 1.83
N VAL A 673 -6.32 14.18 1.87
CA VAL A 673 -6.95 13.54 0.70
C VAL A 673 -8.11 14.38 0.17
N LEU A 674 -9.01 14.83 1.05
CA LEU A 674 -10.15 15.69 0.67
C LEU A 674 -9.73 17.01 0.03
N LYS A 675 -8.57 17.57 0.40
CA LYS A 675 -8.03 18.79 -0.21
C LYS A 675 -7.39 18.53 -1.58
N SER A 676 -6.89 17.33 -1.81
CA SER A 676 -6.20 16.94 -3.04
C SER A 676 -7.11 16.38 -4.12
N LEU A 677 -8.30 15.86 -3.76
CA LEU A 677 -9.28 15.33 -4.71
C LEU A 677 -9.95 16.44 -5.54
N ASP A 678 -10.27 16.14 -6.79
CA ASP A 678 -11.07 17.02 -7.65
C ASP A 678 -12.49 17.23 -7.09
N ARG A 679 -13.02 18.45 -7.25
CA ARG A 679 -14.34 18.86 -6.77
C ARG A 679 -15.51 18.25 -7.55
N SER A 680 -15.23 17.61 -8.69
CA SER A 680 -16.22 16.94 -9.52
C SER A 680 -16.64 15.56 -8.99
N LEU A 681 -15.82 14.95 -8.11
CA LEU A 681 -16.05 13.62 -7.56
C LEU A 681 -17.08 13.63 -6.43
N LYS A 682 -17.94 12.61 -6.39
CA LYS A 682 -18.82 12.40 -5.23
C LYS A 682 -18.03 11.75 -4.11
N ILE A 683 -18.07 12.35 -2.92
CA ILE A 683 -17.33 11.87 -1.76
C ILE A 683 -18.30 11.42 -0.68
N ASN A 684 -18.03 10.24 -0.11
CA ASN A 684 -18.71 9.75 1.08
C ASN A 684 -17.68 9.38 2.15
N ILE A 685 -18.02 9.58 3.42
CA ILE A 685 -17.16 9.23 4.56
C ILE A 685 -17.96 8.34 5.49
N ILE A 686 -17.43 7.14 5.76
CA ILE A 686 -18.07 6.16 6.63
C ILE A 686 -17.09 5.86 7.76
N SER A 687 -17.47 6.23 8.98
CA SER A 687 -16.79 5.73 10.17
C SER A 687 -17.39 4.38 10.55
N PHE A 688 -16.54 3.40 10.92
CA PHE A 688 -17.01 2.09 11.32
C PHE A 688 -16.31 1.59 12.60
N SER A 689 -17.10 0.97 13.47
CA SER A 689 -16.73 0.24 14.69
C SER A 689 -17.86 -0.75 15.00
N THR A 690 -17.72 -1.63 16.00
CA THR A 690 -18.86 -2.44 16.45
C THR A 690 -20.02 -1.57 16.89
N GLY A 691 -21.14 -1.68 16.18
CA GLY A 691 -22.41 -1.10 16.58
C GLY A 691 -22.79 0.22 15.93
N GLN A 692 -21.91 0.85 15.13
CA GLN A 692 -22.28 2.03 14.35
C GLN A 692 -21.59 2.06 12.98
N SER A 693 -22.38 1.91 11.91
CA SER A 693 -22.07 2.43 10.57
C SER A 693 -22.92 3.68 10.34
N SER A 694 -22.62 4.75 11.07
CA SER A 694 -23.37 6.00 10.93
C SER A 694 -22.82 6.83 9.77
N LEU A 695 -23.62 7.04 8.73
CA LEU A 695 -23.42 8.12 7.75
C LEU A 695 -23.69 9.46 8.47
N LYS A 696 -22.65 10.18 8.91
CA LYS A 696 -22.81 11.54 9.43
C LYS A 696 -21.79 12.49 8.82
N LEU A 697 -22.29 13.51 8.14
CA LEU A 697 -21.53 14.51 7.38
C LEU A 697 -21.43 15.89 8.08
N SER A 698 -21.90 16.07 9.32
CA SER A 698 -21.99 17.45 9.87
C SER A 698 -21.87 17.67 11.38
N ASP A 699 -21.19 16.83 12.16
CA ASP A 699 -20.89 17.19 13.56
C ASP A 699 -19.46 16.86 13.97
N THR A 700 -18.79 17.85 14.56
CA THR A 700 -17.44 17.76 15.15
C THR A 700 -17.36 16.82 16.35
N SER A 701 -18.47 16.24 16.77
CA SER A 701 -18.58 15.18 17.76
C SER A 701 -18.70 13.81 17.07
N CYS A 702 -17.62 13.35 16.43
CA CYS A 702 -17.40 11.92 16.24
C CYS A 702 -17.24 11.27 17.62
N GLY A 703 -18.36 10.95 18.27
CA GLY A 703 -18.40 10.21 19.52
C GLY A 703 -17.74 8.86 19.30
N GLY A 704 -16.62 8.63 19.98
CA GLY A 704 -15.95 7.34 20.01
C GLY A 704 -16.81 6.35 20.78
N SER A 705 -17.79 5.75 20.13
CA SER A 705 -18.36 4.50 20.63
C SER A 705 -17.38 3.41 20.23
N GLY A 706 -16.70 2.85 21.22
CA GLY A 706 -15.69 1.84 21.00
C GLY A 706 -16.20 0.50 20.50
N GLY A 707 -15.31 -0.20 19.80
CA GLY A 707 -15.25 -1.66 19.79
C GLY A 707 -14.58 -2.24 18.53
N SER A 708 -14.93 -3.46 18.07
CA SER A 708 -14.11 -4.22 17.11
C SER A 708 -14.20 -3.72 15.66
N THR A 709 -13.23 -4.16 14.85
CA THR A 709 -13.01 -3.73 13.46
C THR A 709 -13.78 -4.62 12.47
N ASP A 710 -15.10 -4.47 12.45
CA ASP A 710 -16.01 -5.21 11.55
C ASP A 710 -16.02 -4.62 10.12
N LEU A 711 -14.88 -4.60 9.44
CA LEU A 711 -14.73 -4.02 8.08
C LEU A 711 -15.63 -4.67 7.03
N TRP A 712 -15.97 -5.96 7.19
CA TRP A 712 -16.86 -6.67 6.27
C TRP A 712 -18.26 -6.04 6.18
N ARG A 713 -18.75 -5.38 7.24
CA ARG A 713 -20.08 -4.74 7.25
C ARG A 713 -20.18 -3.56 6.26
N PRO A 714 -19.36 -2.49 6.37
CA PRO A 714 -19.43 -1.39 5.41
C PRO A 714 -19.12 -1.84 3.98
N LEU A 715 -18.21 -2.80 3.79
CA LEU A 715 -17.94 -3.36 2.46
C LEU A 715 -19.17 -4.07 1.88
N ARG A 716 -19.91 -4.81 2.69
CA ARG A 716 -21.16 -5.45 2.27
C ARG A 716 -22.26 -4.42 2.00
N SER A 717 -22.42 -3.40 2.84
CA SER A 717 -23.38 -2.33 2.56
C SER A 717 -23.09 -1.64 1.23
N LEU A 718 -21.79 -1.44 0.92
CA LEU A 718 -21.35 -0.89 -0.35
C LEU A 718 -21.56 -1.88 -1.52
N SER A 719 -21.44 -3.19 -1.32
CA SER A 719 -21.67 -4.18 -2.37
C SER A 719 -23.13 -4.32 -2.78
N LEU A 720 -24.08 -3.88 -1.94
CA LEU A 720 -25.51 -3.93 -2.26
C LEU A 720 -25.93 -2.94 -3.37
N LEU A 721 -25.14 -1.88 -3.59
CA LEU A 721 -25.45 -0.85 -4.58
C LEU A 721 -24.30 -0.69 -5.57
N PRO A 722 -24.58 -0.73 -6.89
CA PRO A 722 -23.56 -0.43 -7.90
C PRO A 722 -23.02 1.00 -7.74
N PRO A 723 -21.82 1.31 -8.26
CA PRO A 723 -21.29 2.69 -8.26
C PRO A 723 -22.24 3.65 -8.97
N CYS A 724 -22.18 4.96 -8.65
CA CYS A 724 -23.00 5.94 -9.36
C CYS A 724 -22.65 5.94 -10.86
N ARG A 725 -21.35 5.91 -11.22
CA ARG A 725 -20.82 5.73 -12.59
C ARG A 725 -19.43 5.09 -12.58
N GLY A 726 -19.06 4.30 -13.59
CA GLY A 726 -17.69 3.78 -13.73
C GLY A 726 -17.23 2.97 -12.52
N VAL A 727 -16.07 3.32 -11.93
CA VAL A 727 -15.49 2.62 -10.76
C VAL A 727 -15.62 3.42 -9.45
N ARG A 728 -15.90 2.72 -8.35
CA ARG A 728 -15.86 3.25 -6.99
C ARG A 728 -14.48 3.05 -6.39
N ASN A 729 -13.88 4.11 -5.84
CA ASN A 729 -12.64 4.00 -5.08
C ASN A 729 -12.94 4.04 -3.57
N ILE A 730 -12.49 3.05 -2.83
CA ILE A 730 -12.58 3.01 -1.37
C ILE A 730 -11.19 3.27 -0.80
N LEU A 731 -11.06 4.24 0.11
CA LEU A 731 -9.84 4.50 0.87
C LEU A 731 -10.06 4.08 2.33
N LEU A 732 -9.41 3.00 2.76
CA LEU A 732 -9.46 2.50 4.12
C LEU A 732 -8.32 3.06 4.96
N LEU A 733 -8.65 3.75 6.04
CA LEU A 733 -7.72 4.24 7.05
C LEU A 733 -7.88 3.40 8.32
N SER A 734 -6.95 2.47 8.57
CA SER A 734 -7.06 1.47 9.64
C SER A 734 -5.69 0.99 10.12
N ASP A 735 -5.65 0.31 11.26
CA ASP A 735 -4.49 -0.45 11.73
C ASP A 735 -4.50 -1.92 11.22
N GLY A 736 -5.54 -2.36 10.51
CA GLY A 736 -5.54 -3.64 9.79
C GLY A 736 -5.99 -4.87 10.59
N HIS A 737 -6.38 -4.72 11.85
CA HIS A 737 -6.89 -5.84 12.66
C HIS A 737 -8.34 -6.17 12.31
N VAL A 738 -8.57 -6.82 11.18
CA VAL A 738 -9.92 -7.08 10.67
C VAL A 738 -10.55 -8.36 11.25
N GLN A 739 -11.80 -8.26 11.70
CA GLN A 739 -12.59 -9.41 12.11
C GLN A 739 -13.14 -10.19 10.90
N ASN A 740 -13.19 -11.52 11.00
CA ASN A 740 -13.61 -12.43 9.93
C ASN A 740 -12.88 -12.18 8.59
N GLN A 741 -11.57 -12.44 8.61
CA GLN A 741 -10.65 -12.22 7.50
C GLN A 741 -11.10 -12.88 6.17
N PRO A 742 -11.54 -14.16 6.14
CA PRO A 742 -11.91 -14.84 4.89
C PRO A 742 -13.11 -14.18 4.20
N LEU A 743 -14.16 -13.85 4.96
CA LEU A 743 -15.35 -13.19 4.45
C LEU A 743 -15.03 -11.80 3.89
N THR A 744 -14.21 -11.03 4.60
CA THR A 744 -13.79 -9.69 4.15
C THR A 744 -13.05 -9.78 2.82
N LEU A 745 -12.07 -10.68 2.70
CA LEU A 745 -11.32 -10.86 1.45
C LEU A 745 -12.21 -11.37 0.31
N GLN A 746 -13.17 -12.25 0.59
CA GLN A 746 -14.14 -12.72 -0.39
C GLN A 746 -14.99 -11.57 -0.93
N LEU A 747 -15.58 -10.75 -0.04
CA LEU A 747 -16.39 -9.59 -0.44
C LEU A 747 -15.60 -8.60 -1.30
N VAL A 748 -14.32 -8.36 -0.96
CA VAL A 748 -13.46 -7.48 -1.76
C VAL A 748 -13.20 -8.08 -3.14
N ARG A 749 -12.94 -9.39 -3.24
CA ARG A 749 -12.68 -10.06 -4.53
C ARG A 749 -13.90 -10.08 -5.44
N GLU A 750 -15.09 -10.36 -4.90
CA GLU A 750 -16.35 -10.40 -5.65
C GLU A 750 -16.70 -9.03 -6.25
N ASN A 751 -16.43 -7.94 -5.53
CA ASN A 751 -16.77 -6.58 -5.97
C ASN A 751 -15.63 -5.87 -6.71
N SER A 752 -14.54 -6.58 -6.97
CA SER A 752 -13.30 -6.01 -7.50
C SER A 752 -13.42 -5.50 -8.95
N SER A 753 -14.44 -5.93 -9.69
CA SER A 753 -14.71 -5.47 -11.05
C SER A 753 -15.12 -3.99 -11.12
N HIS A 754 -15.79 -3.48 -10.10
CA HIS A 754 -16.36 -2.14 -10.06
C HIS A 754 -15.93 -1.31 -8.83
N THR A 755 -15.26 -1.95 -7.86
CA THR A 755 -14.75 -1.31 -6.65
C THR A 755 -13.25 -1.55 -6.50
N ARG A 756 -12.48 -0.46 -6.32
CA ARG A 756 -11.05 -0.49 -6.01
C ARG A 756 -10.82 -0.15 -4.54
N LEU A 757 -10.04 -0.96 -3.83
CA LEU A 757 -9.73 -0.75 -2.41
C LEU A 757 -8.28 -0.30 -2.23
N PHE A 758 -8.09 0.91 -1.74
CA PHE A 758 -6.82 1.48 -1.32
C PHE A 758 -6.76 1.44 0.21
N THR A 759 -5.65 1.01 0.78
CA THR A 759 -5.51 0.87 2.23
C THR A 759 -4.35 1.73 2.74
N CYS A 760 -4.53 2.30 3.93
CA CYS A 760 -3.50 3.08 4.62
C CYS A 760 -3.33 2.55 6.04
N GLY A 761 -2.11 2.13 6.36
CA GLY A 761 -1.76 1.66 7.70
C GLY A 761 -1.36 2.81 8.63
N LEU A 762 -1.97 2.86 9.82
CA LEU A 762 -1.86 3.97 10.77
C LEU A 762 -1.45 3.52 12.19
N SER A 763 -0.43 2.67 12.32
CA SER A 763 0.18 2.32 13.62
C SER A 763 1.46 1.49 13.41
N LEU A 764 2.39 1.52 14.37
CA LEU A 764 3.52 0.56 14.40
C LEU A 764 3.03 -0.88 14.64
N THR A 765 1.92 -1.05 15.34
CA THR A 765 1.30 -2.36 15.60
C THR A 765 0.36 -2.81 14.49
N ALA A 766 0.26 -2.07 13.38
CA ALA A 766 -0.70 -2.36 12.33
C ALA A 766 -0.44 -3.72 11.66
N ASN A 767 -1.49 -4.50 11.40
CA ASN A 767 -1.42 -5.72 10.60
C ASN A 767 -1.25 -5.34 9.11
N ARG A 768 0.01 -5.13 8.73
CA ARG A 768 0.38 -4.72 7.37
C ARG A 768 0.10 -5.80 6.34
N HIS A 769 0.23 -7.08 6.72
CA HIS A 769 -0.08 -8.21 5.84
C HIS A 769 -1.55 -8.16 5.40
N MET A 770 -2.48 -8.01 6.34
CA MET A 770 -3.91 -7.89 6.04
C MET A 770 -4.23 -6.69 5.15
N LEU A 771 -3.72 -5.50 5.47
CA LEU A 771 -3.99 -4.29 4.69
C LEU A 771 -3.45 -4.38 3.25
N ARG A 772 -2.28 -5.00 3.06
CA ARG A 772 -1.72 -5.26 1.72
C ARG A 772 -2.56 -6.30 0.97
N ALA A 773 -2.95 -7.40 1.63
CA ALA A 773 -3.80 -8.43 1.04
C ALA A 773 -5.17 -7.87 0.60
N LEU A 774 -5.77 -6.98 1.40
CA LEU A 774 -7.01 -6.28 1.06
C LEU A 774 -6.84 -5.34 -0.14
N ALA A 775 -5.80 -4.51 -0.14
CA ALA A 775 -5.52 -3.62 -1.27
C ALA A 775 -5.32 -4.41 -2.57
N GLN A 776 -4.58 -5.51 -2.50
CA GLN A 776 -4.33 -6.37 -3.66
C GLN A 776 -5.59 -7.07 -4.16
N ALA A 777 -6.39 -7.66 -3.26
CA ALA A 777 -7.67 -8.25 -3.61
C ALA A 777 -8.60 -7.22 -4.27
N GLY A 778 -8.55 -5.98 -3.78
CA GLY A 778 -9.33 -4.86 -4.32
C GLY A 778 -8.72 -4.19 -5.55
N GLY A 779 -7.52 -4.55 -6.00
CA GLY A 779 -6.86 -3.92 -7.15
C GLY A 779 -6.43 -2.46 -6.91
N GLY A 780 -6.22 -2.10 -5.65
CA GLY A 780 -5.63 -0.83 -5.24
C GLY A 780 -4.20 -0.99 -4.73
N THR A 781 -3.75 -0.01 -3.94
CA THR A 781 -2.41 0.00 -3.32
C THR A 781 -2.47 0.24 -1.83
N TYR A 782 -1.49 -0.32 -1.12
CA TYR A 782 -1.25 -0.10 0.30
C TYR A 782 -0.20 0.98 0.51
N GLU A 783 -0.42 1.87 1.46
CA GLU A 783 0.55 2.86 1.91
C GLU A 783 0.66 2.85 3.43
N PHE A 784 1.90 2.91 3.96
CA PHE A 784 2.15 2.99 5.39
C PHE A 784 2.53 4.40 5.82
N PHE A 785 1.81 4.95 6.81
CA PHE A 785 2.05 6.27 7.35
C PHE A 785 2.72 6.15 8.73
N ASP A 786 4.06 6.15 8.74
CA ASP A 786 4.81 6.13 9.98
C ASP A 786 4.70 7.49 10.69
N THR A 787 4.34 7.47 11.97
CA THR A 787 4.33 8.63 12.86
C THR A 787 5.70 9.31 13.02
N LYS A 788 6.79 8.56 12.82
CA LYS A 788 8.16 9.09 12.81
C LYS A 788 8.46 9.89 11.54
N MET A 789 7.83 9.51 10.42
CA MET A 789 8.06 10.08 9.08
C MET A 789 6.93 11.02 8.61
N LYS A 790 6.43 11.93 9.45
CA LYS A 790 5.30 12.82 9.08
C LYS A 790 5.53 13.70 7.86
N HIS A 791 6.77 13.98 7.48
CA HIS A 791 7.12 14.84 6.34
C HIS A 791 6.80 14.18 4.99
N THR A 792 6.90 12.84 4.89
CA THR A 792 6.60 12.09 3.66
C THR A 792 5.11 11.97 3.39
N TRP A 793 4.26 12.23 4.39
CA TRP A 793 2.82 11.98 4.31
C TRP A 793 2.15 12.74 3.17
N THR A 794 2.53 14.01 2.97
CA THR A 794 1.95 14.83 1.89
C THR A 794 2.23 14.24 0.51
N GLU A 795 3.45 13.73 0.29
CA GLU A 795 3.83 13.09 -0.97
C GLU A 795 3.12 11.73 -1.13
N LYS A 796 3.03 10.93 -0.06
CA LYS A 796 2.30 9.65 -0.07
C LYS A 796 0.81 9.83 -0.36
N VAL A 797 0.16 10.81 0.26
CA VAL A 797 -1.24 11.17 -0.01
C VAL A 797 -1.41 11.58 -1.47
N ARG A 798 -0.55 12.45 -1.99
CA ARG A 798 -0.60 12.88 -3.39
C ARG A 798 -0.44 11.70 -4.35
N ALA A 799 0.49 10.80 -4.08
CA ALA A 799 0.69 9.59 -4.89
C ALA A 799 -0.56 8.68 -4.86
N GLN A 800 -1.18 8.49 -3.69
CA GLN A 800 -2.37 7.65 -3.57
C GLN A 800 -3.59 8.26 -4.27
N VAL A 801 -3.78 9.58 -4.18
CA VAL A 801 -4.82 10.30 -4.94
C VAL A 801 -4.61 10.18 -6.45
N GLN A 802 -3.36 10.35 -6.93
CA GLN A 802 -3.04 10.17 -8.35
C GLN A 802 -3.36 8.74 -8.85
N ARG A 803 -3.12 7.70 -8.02
CA ARG A 803 -3.51 6.32 -8.33
C ARG A 803 -5.02 6.11 -8.33
N MET A 804 -5.75 6.81 -7.47
CA MET A 804 -7.23 6.76 -7.44
C MET A 804 -7.83 7.38 -8.71
N GLU A 805 -7.27 8.48 -9.20
CA GLU A 805 -7.75 9.20 -10.39
C GLU A 805 -7.38 8.51 -11.70
N SER A 806 -6.28 7.75 -11.72
CA SER A 806 -5.80 7.05 -12.92
C SER A 806 -6.52 5.72 -13.19
N LEU A 807 -6.46 5.30 -14.45
CA LEU A 807 -6.77 3.94 -14.86
C LEU A 807 -5.71 3.00 -14.30
N GLY A 808 -6.13 1.84 -13.80
CA GLY A 808 -5.23 0.83 -13.28
C GLY A 808 -5.48 -0.54 -13.90
N CYS A 809 -4.43 -1.32 -14.11
CA CYS A 809 -4.51 -2.72 -14.52
C CYS A 809 -4.34 -3.65 -13.31
N ARG A 810 -5.05 -4.78 -13.35
CA ARG A 810 -5.12 -5.79 -12.29
C ARG A 810 -4.46 -7.08 -12.76
N SER A 811 -4.29 -8.03 -11.84
CA SER A 811 -3.80 -9.39 -12.13
C SER A 811 -2.48 -9.40 -12.93
N VAL A 812 -1.56 -8.54 -12.52
CA VAL A 812 -0.29 -8.33 -13.20
C VAL A 812 0.62 -9.52 -12.92
N ALA A 813 1.18 -10.13 -13.96
CA ALA A 813 2.09 -11.26 -13.85
C ALA A 813 3.21 -11.14 -14.89
N VAL A 814 4.41 -11.59 -14.53
CA VAL A 814 5.54 -11.66 -15.45
C VAL A 814 5.99 -13.10 -15.61
N LYS A 815 6.14 -13.52 -16.86
CA LYS A 815 6.75 -14.79 -17.22
C LYS A 815 8.13 -14.55 -17.81
N TRP A 816 9.15 -14.98 -17.09
CA TRP A 816 10.53 -15.01 -17.56
C TRP A 816 10.71 -16.18 -18.53
N GLN A 817 11.39 -15.95 -19.65
CA GLN A 817 11.74 -17.00 -20.60
C GLN A 817 13.20 -17.39 -20.42
N GLN A 818 13.42 -18.64 -19.99
CA GLN A 818 14.72 -19.29 -19.91
C GLN A 818 14.87 -20.26 -21.08
N PHE A 819 15.99 -20.20 -21.80
CA PHE A 819 16.23 -21.10 -22.95
C PHE A 819 16.66 -22.51 -22.52
N ASN A 820 17.17 -22.66 -21.30
CA ASN A 820 17.59 -23.96 -20.75
C ASN A 820 16.52 -24.50 -19.77
N PRO A 821 15.78 -25.59 -20.12
CA PRO A 821 14.76 -26.18 -19.25
C PRO A 821 15.34 -26.88 -18.00
N THR A 822 16.67 -27.05 -17.92
CA THR A 822 17.35 -27.60 -16.73
C THR A 822 17.85 -26.53 -15.76
N ALA A 823 17.70 -25.24 -16.09
CA ALA A 823 18.09 -24.15 -15.21
C ALA A 823 17.17 -24.06 -13.98
N PRO A 824 17.68 -23.56 -12.82
CA PRO A 824 16.84 -23.35 -11.65
C PRO A 824 15.73 -22.30 -11.93
N PRO A 825 14.60 -22.40 -11.23
CA PRO A 825 13.48 -21.49 -11.42
C PRO A 825 13.89 -20.05 -11.11
N PRO A 826 13.32 -19.06 -11.82
CA PRO A 826 13.64 -17.66 -11.60
C PRO A 826 13.20 -17.22 -10.20
N VAL A 827 14.10 -16.56 -9.47
CA VAL A 827 13.77 -15.92 -8.19
C VAL A 827 13.47 -14.46 -8.48
N GLN A 828 12.22 -14.05 -8.33
CA GLN A 828 11.73 -12.70 -8.65
C GLN A 828 11.37 -11.92 -7.38
N ALA A 829 11.65 -10.61 -7.38
CA ALA A 829 11.09 -9.64 -6.45
C ALA A 829 10.52 -8.42 -7.21
N PRO A 830 9.30 -7.95 -6.89
CA PRO A 830 8.35 -8.54 -5.93
C PRO A 830 7.85 -9.91 -6.38
N SER A 831 7.66 -10.84 -5.45
CA SER A 831 7.09 -12.17 -5.72
C SER A 831 5.64 -12.06 -6.20
N GLN A 832 4.87 -11.15 -5.61
CA GLN A 832 3.50 -10.84 -6.00
C GLN A 832 3.40 -9.40 -6.49
N LEU A 833 2.93 -9.21 -7.73
CA LEU A 833 2.79 -7.89 -8.31
C LEU A 833 1.46 -7.24 -7.90
N HIS A 834 1.52 -5.93 -7.69
CA HIS A 834 0.37 -5.10 -7.37
C HIS A 834 -0.27 -4.55 -8.66
N ALA A 835 -1.44 -3.93 -8.52
CA ALA A 835 -2.06 -3.20 -9.62
C ALA A 835 -1.13 -2.08 -10.10
N LEU A 836 -1.00 -1.91 -11.42
CA LEU A 836 -0.24 -0.81 -12.02
C LEU A 836 -1.18 0.32 -12.40
N PHE A 837 -0.72 1.55 -12.25
CA PHE A 837 -1.48 2.77 -12.54
C PHE A 837 -0.75 3.61 -13.57
N SER A 838 -1.48 4.39 -14.37
CA SER A 838 -0.84 5.35 -15.28
C SER A 838 0.12 6.27 -14.52
N ASP A 839 1.26 6.58 -15.14
CA ASP A 839 2.29 7.46 -14.56
C ASP A 839 2.89 6.98 -13.23
N CYS A 840 2.74 5.70 -12.90
CA CYS A 840 3.46 5.05 -11.80
C CYS A 840 4.45 4.04 -12.37
N HIS A 841 5.74 4.16 -12.01
CA HIS A 841 6.74 3.19 -12.44
C HIS A 841 6.66 1.91 -11.59
N ALA A 842 6.96 0.78 -12.22
CA ALA A 842 7.14 -0.50 -11.56
C ALA A 842 8.47 -1.12 -12.00
N LEU A 843 9.29 -1.44 -11.01
CA LEU A 843 10.58 -2.10 -11.17
C LEU A 843 10.46 -3.55 -10.68
N LEU A 844 10.83 -4.50 -11.53
CA LEU A 844 10.92 -5.90 -11.16
C LEU A 844 12.34 -6.38 -11.31
N TYR A 845 12.81 -7.13 -10.33
CA TYR A 845 14.14 -7.71 -10.30
C TYR A 845 14.04 -9.23 -10.27
N GLY A 846 15.03 -9.92 -10.83
CA GLY A 846 15.11 -11.35 -10.64
C GLY A 846 16.46 -11.95 -10.97
N PHE A 847 16.82 -13.00 -10.25
CA PHE A 847 17.90 -13.91 -10.63
C PHE A 847 17.34 -14.90 -11.63
N VAL A 848 17.66 -14.68 -12.90
CA VAL A 848 17.12 -15.45 -14.02
C VAL A 848 18.27 -15.92 -14.91
N PRO A 849 18.78 -17.14 -14.69
CA PRO A 849 19.84 -17.70 -15.52
C PRO A 849 19.41 -17.78 -16.99
N HIS A 850 20.28 -17.32 -17.88
CA HIS A 850 20.09 -17.30 -19.33
C HIS A 850 18.80 -16.60 -19.78
N CYS A 851 18.46 -15.48 -19.15
CA CYS A 851 17.29 -14.68 -19.52
C CYS A 851 17.53 -13.94 -20.85
N THR A 852 16.57 -14.06 -21.77
CA THR A 852 16.58 -13.28 -23.02
C THR A 852 15.35 -12.40 -23.17
N GLN A 853 14.21 -12.83 -22.63
CA GLN A 853 12.92 -12.18 -22.80
C GLN A 853 12.05 -12.34 -21.55
N ALA A 854 11.18 -11.36 -21.32
CA ALA A 854 10.11 -11.44 -20.33
C ALA A 854 8.78 -11.06 -20.98
N THR A 855 7.70 -11.68 -20.53
CA THR A 855 6.35 -11.38 -21.00
C THR A 855 5.49 -10.92 -19.83
N LEU A 856 4.99 -9.69 -19.91
CA LEU A 856 4.02 -9.13 -18.98
C LEU A 856 2.60 -9.52 -19.41
N PHE A 857 1.80 -9.94 -18.44
CA PHE A 857 0.36 -10.17 -18.54
C PHE A 857 -0.32 -9.24 -17.55
N ALA A 858 -1.42 -8.60 -17.96
CA ALA A 858 -2.24 -7.78 -17.08
C ALA A 858 -3.68 -7.74 -17.59
N ASP A 859 -4.63 -7.43 -16.72
CA ASP A 859 -6.03 -7.20 -17.07
C ASP A 859 -6.35 -5.70 -16.95
N LEU A 860 -6.76 -5.07 -18.04
CA LEU A 860 -7.25 -3.70 -18.05
C LEU A 860 -8.76 -3.69 -18.33
N SER A 861 -9.56 -3.48 -17.28
CA SER A 861 -11.02 -3.38 -17.38
C SER A 861 -11.70 -4.60 -18.04
N GLY A 862 -11.21 -5.81 -17.80
CA GLY A 862 -11.72 -7.06 -18.36
C GLY A 862 -11.07 -7.48 -19.69
N GLN A 863 -10.07 -6.73 -20.18
CA GLN A 863 -9.28 -7.07 -21.37
C GLN A 863 -7.87 -7.50 -20.98
N GLU A 864 -7.48 -8.71 -21.37
CA GLU A 864 -6.12 -9.19 -21.18
C GLU A 864 -5.13 -8.47 -22.12
N ILE A 865 -4.15 -7.82 -21.53
CA ILE A 865 -3.02 -7.17 -22.21
C ILE A 865 -1.79 -8.06 -22.03
N LYS A 866 -1.09 -8.28 -23.15
CA LYS A 866 0.18 -9.00 -23.18
C LYS A 866 1.24 -8.14 -23.83
N THR A 867 2.38 -7.95 -23.15
CA THR A 867 3.50 -7.18 -23.69
C THR A 867 4.80 -7.95 -23.50
N MET A 868 5.52 -8.19 -24.59
CA MET A 868 6.82 -8.85 -24.58
C MET A 868 7.93 -7.81 -24.54
N VAL A 869 8.94 -8.05 -23.71
CA VAL A 869 10.12 -7.22 -23.57
C VAL A 869 11.36 -8.09 -23.80
N SER A 870 12.26 -7.64 -24.67
CA SER A 870 13.52 -8.29 -25.00
C SER A 870 14.69 -7.39 -24.65
N THR A 871 15.81 -7.96 -24.20
CA THR A 871 17.04 -7.21 -23.93
C THR A 871 17.90 -7.09 -25.18
N THR A 872 18.41 -5.88 -25.44
CA THR A 872 19.41 -5.61 -26.49
C THR A 872 20.84 -5.75 -25.95
N GLU A 873 21.86 -5.90 -26.82
CA GLU A 873 23.27 -5.98 -26.38
C GLU A 873 23.72 -4.74 -25.60
N LEU A 874 23.17 -3.55 -25.90
CA LEU A 874 23.46 -2.31 -25.18
C LEU A 874 22.91 -2.30 -23.74
N GLN A 875 21.94 -3.15 -23.45
CA GLN A 875 21.33 -3.30 -22.14
C GLN A 875 21.88 -4.51 -21.36
N LYS A 876 22.93 -5.15 -21.90
CA LYS A 876 23.70 -6.18 -21.21
C LYS A 876 24.92 -5.56 -20.56
N THR A 877 24.99 -5.62 -19.24
CA THR A 877 26.13 -5.13 -18.46
C THR A 877 26.92 -6.30 -17.86
N LYS A 878 28.15 -6.02 -17.44
CA LYS A 878 28.98 -6.96 -16.68
C LYS A 878 29.39 -6.29 -15.38
N GLY A 879 29.07 -6.90 -14.24
CA GLY A 879 29.25 -6.28 -12.93
C GLY A 879 28.44 -6.95 -11.84
N THR A 880 28.33 -6.26 -10.71
CA THR A 880 27.54 -6.69 -9.54
C THR A 880 26.49 -5.65 -9.12
N PHE A 881 26.27 -4.62 -9.94
CA PHE A 881 25.39 -3.50 -9.65
C PHE A 881 23.91 -3.93 -9.60
N LEU A 882 23.41 -4.59 -10.64
CA LEU A 882 22.05 -5.15 -10.65
C LEU A 882 21.91 -6.36 -9.73
N HIS A 883 22.98 -7.15 -9.54
CA HIS A 883 22.96 -8.27 -8.58
C HIS A 883 22.68 -7.78 -7.16
N LYS A 884 23.37 -6.71 -6.72
CA LYS A 884 23.15 -6.10 -5.40
C LYS A 884 21.72 -5.57 -5.25
N LEU A 885 21.18 -4.88 -6.25
CA LEU A 885 19.80 -4.42 -6.20
C LEU A 885 18.79 -5.56 -6.22
N THR A 886 19.02 -6.60 -7.02
CA THR A 886 18.16 -7.80 -7.06
C THR A 886 18.12 -8.48 -5.70
N ALA A 887 19.27 -8.63 -5.05
CA ALA A 887 19.35 -9.13 -3.70
C ALA A 887 18.63 -8.21 -2.69
N ARG A 888 18.81 -6.88 -2.75
CA ARG A 888 18.05 -5.94 -1.89
C ARG A 888 16.55 -6.02 -2.13
N ALA A 889 16.10 -6.15 -3.37
CA ALA A 889 14.68 -6.28 -3.71
C ALA A 889 14.08 -7.56 -3.11
N ILE A 890 14.81 -8.68 -3.12
CA ILE A 890 14.40 -9.95 -2.48
C ILE A 890 14.34 -9.79 -0.95
N ILE A 891 15.35 -9.14 -0.35
CA ILE A 891 15.37 -8.84 1.09
C ILE A 891 14.18 -7.95 1.47
N ARG A 892 13.87 -6.92 0.66
CA ARG A 892 12.73 -6.04 0.85
C ARG A 892 11.40 -6.78 0.73
N ASP A 893 11.29 -7.72 -0.22
CA ASP A 893 10.09 -8.55 -0.39
C ASP A 893 9.91 -9.52 0.78
N TYR A 894 11.00 -9.97 1.42
CA TYR A 894 10.94 -10.67 2.70
C TYR A 894 10.50 -9.76 3.86
N GLU A 895 11.04 -8.54 3.95
CA GLU A 895 10.75 -7.56 5.02
C GLU A 895 9.29 -7.08 4.94
N ASP A 896 8.83 -6.71 3.74
CA ASP A 896 7.60 -5.98 3.48
C ASP A 896 6.63 -6.63 2.48
N GLY A 897 6.98 -7.74 1.83
CA GLY A 897 6.11 -8.41 0.86
C GLY A 897 5.05 -9.33 1.48
N ILE A 898 4.25 -9.96 0.62
CA ILE A 898 3.29 -11.01 0.99
C ILE A 898 3.84 -12.36 0.53
N LEU A 899 4.42 -13.14 1.45
CA LEU A 899 4.98 -14.46 1.15
C LEU A 899 3.96 -15.61 1.12
N ALA A 900 2.80 -15.43 1.77
CA ALA A 900 1.72 -16.42 1.82
C ALA A 900 0.36 -15.74 2.02
N ASN A 901 -0.70 -16.46 1.67
CA ASN A 901 -2.09 -15.97 1.73
C ASN A 901 -2.61 -15.82 3.16
N SER A 902 -2.16 -16.67 4.09
CA SER A 902 -2.51 -16.58 5.50
C SER A 902 -1.38 -15.98 6.33
N GLU A 903 -1.74 -15.28 7.40
CA GLU A 903 -0.79 -14.61 8.30
C GLU A 903 0.15 -15.64 8.98
N ALA A 904 -0.38 -16.77 9.45
CA ALA A 904 0.41 -17.80 10.11
C ALA A 904 1.42 -18.47 9.16
N GLU A 905 1.02 -18.80 7.93
CA GLU A 905 1.94 -19.35 6.92
C GLU A 905 2.97 -18.30 6.46
N HIS A 906 2.58 -17.02 6.42
CA HIS A 906 3.48 -15.92 6.08
C HIS A 906 4.62 -15.82 7.10
N GLU A 907 4.29 -15.84 8.39
CA GLU A 907 5.29 -15.85 9.47
C GLU A 907 6.12 -17.14 9.47
N GLY A 908 5.50 -18.30 9.21
CA GLY A 908 6.23 -19.57 9.06
C GLY A 908 7.25 -19.53 7.92
N LYS A 909 6.87 -19.02 6.74
CA LYS A 909 7.81 -18.85 5.61
C LYS A 909 8.90 -17.83 5.90
N LYS A 910 8.59 -16.75 6.63
CA LYS A 910 9.61 -15.79 7.09
C LYS A 910 10.64 -16.50 7.97
N ALA A 911 10.22 -17.32 8.92
CA ALA A 911 11.14 -18.07 9.76
C ALA A 911 12.06 -19.00 8.93
N GLU A 912 11.51 -19.70 7.92
CA GLU A 912 12.27 -20.57 7.01
C GLU A 912 13.28 -19.77 6.15
N MET A 913 12.86 -18.64 5.59
CA MET A 913 13.69 -17.81 4.69
C MET A 913 14.74 -16.96 5.42
N LYS A 914 14.64 -16.78 6.74
CA LYS A 914 15.53 -15.91 7.53
C LYS A 914 17.02 -16.22 7.28
N SER A 915 17.39 -17.50 7.27
CA SER A 915 18.78 -17.95 7.04
C SER A 915 19.26 -17.58 5.64
N TYR A 916 18.42 -17.82 4.61
CA TYR A 916 18.69 -17.45 3.23
C TYR A 916 18.89 -15.93 3.07
N ILE A 917 18.06 -15.11 3.73
CA ILE A 917 18.18 -13.65 3.71
C ILE A 917 19.48 -13.16 4.33
N ILE A 918 19.93 -13.76 5.44
CA ILE A 918 21.21 -13.43 6.08
C ILE A 918 22.39 -13.79 5.16
N GLU A 919 22.38 -14.98 4.54
CA GLU A 919 23.45 -15.38 3.61
C GLU A 919 23.47 -14.53 2.34
N LEU A 920 22.30 -14.20 1.77
CA LEU A 920 22.19 -13.32 0.61
C LEU A 920 22.74 -11.92 0.90
N SER A 921 22.42 -11.39 2.08
CA SER A 921 22.94 -10.11 2.57
C SER A 921 24.46 -10.13 2.74
N LYS A 922 25.04 -11.21 3.29
CA LYS A 922 26.50 -11.38 3.43
C LYS A 922 27.18 -11.53 2.06
N GLU A 923 26.62 -12.32 1.15
CA GLU A 923 27.17 -12.57 -0.18
C GLU A 923 27.32 -11.28 -0.99
N PHE A 924 26.27 -10.47 -1.04
CA PHE A 924 26.25 -9.22 -1.81
C PHE A 924 26.69 -7.99 -1.01
N SER A 925 27.07 -8.18 0.26
CA SER A 925 27.43 -7.12 1.21
C SER A 925 26.35 -6.05 1.30
N ILE A 926 25.10 -6.45 1.54
CA ILE A 926 23.94 -5.56 1.64
C ILE A 926 23.46 -5.53 3.08
N LEU A 927 23.16 -4.34 3.58
CA LEU A 927 22.63 -4.18 4.93
C LEU A 927 21.12 -4.53 4.98
N SER A 928 20.70 -5.23 6.03
CA SER A 928 19.30 -5.64 6.26
C SER A 928 18.91 -5.51 7.73
N GLN A 929 17.64 -5.77 8.08
CA GLN A 929 17.22 -5.78 9.48
C GLN A 929 18.01 -6.76 10.38
N PHE A 930 18.65 -7.78 9.80
CA PHE A 930 19.41 -8.83 10.53
C PHE A 930 20.92 -8.68 10.44
N THR A 931 21.44 -7.73 9.66
CA THR A 931 22.88 -7.62 9.38
C THR A 931 23.38 -6.20 9.50
N SER A 932 24.67 -6.08 9.79
CA SER A 932 25.34 -4.80 10.01
C SER A 932 26.75 -4.85 9.43
N PHE A 933 27.27 -3.71 8.99
CA PHE A 933 28.70 -3.61 8.68
C PHE A 933 29.49 -3.39 9.96
N VAL A 934 30.55 -4.17 10.15
CA VAL A 934 31.55 -3.91 11.19
C VAL A 934 32.95 -3.86 10.59
N ALA A 935 33.72 -2.87 11.01
CA ALA A 935 35.10 -2.64 10.63
C ALA A 935 35.93 -2.38 11.90
N ILE A 936 37.08 -3.03 12.03
CA ILE A 936 37.96 -2.93 13.21
C ILE A 936 39.31 -2.41 12.74
N GLU A 937 39.78 -1.35 13.39
CA GLU A 937 41.12 -0.80 13.23
C GLU A 937 41.99 -1.27 14.39
N GLU A 938 42.76 -2.34 14.19
CA GLU A 938 43.75 -2.77 15.16
C GLU A 938 44.88 -1.71 15.24
N ARG A 939 45.13 -1.22 16.46
CA ARG A 939 46.13 -0.18 16.75
C ARG A 939 47.31 -0.76 17.51
N ASN A 940 48.51 -0.46 17.03
CA ASN A 940 49.78 -0.69 17.72
C ASN A 940 50.41 0.68 18.05
N GLU A 941 51.29 0.78 19.05
CA GLU A 941 51.79 2.05 19.65
C GLU A 941 52.57 3.01 18.69
N LEU A 942 52.69 2.72 17.39
CA LEU A 942 53.57 3.44 16.44
C LEU A 942 52.93 3.93 15.12
N ASP A 943 51.59 3.93 14.97
CA ASP A 943 50.96 4.28 13.69
C ASP A 943 50.67 5.78 13.52
N THR A 944 51.64 6.54 12.98
CA THR A 944 51.42 7.89 12.43
C THR A 944 51.49 7.85 10.90
N GLY A 945 50.39 7.48 10.23
CA GLY A 945 50.27 7.53 8.78
C GLY A 945 49.47 8.74 8.30
N PHE A 946 49.74 9.21 7.08
CA PHE A 946 49.00 10.29 6.42
C PHE A 946 48.08 9.70 5.34
N THR A 947 46.82 10.16 5.29
CA THR A 947 45.84 9.74 4.27
C THR A 947 45.73 10.82 3.19
N ASP A 948 46.11 10.51 1.95
CA ASP A 948 45.95 11.41 0.80
C ASP A 948 44.49 11.35 0.27
N ILE A 949 43.63 12.18 0.85
CA ILE A 949 42.19 12.23 0.56
C ILE A 949 41.91 12.57 -0.93
N PRO A 950 42.53 13.60 -1.54
CA PRO A 950 42.33 13.91 -2.96
C PRO A 950 42.64 12.74 -3.90
N LYS A 951 43.69 11.97 -3.63
CA LYS A 951 44.04 10.81 -4.44
C LYS A 951 42.95 9.73 -4.39
N ILE A 952 42.45 9.39 -3.21
CA ILE A 952 41.38 8.39 -3.02
C ILE A 952 40.11 8.80 -3.79
N ILE A 953 39.75 10.09 -3.75
CA ILE A 953 38.59 10.63 -4.47
C ILE A 953 38.80 10.57 -6.01
N SER A 954 40.03 10.69 -6.48
CA SER A 954 40.38 10.64 -7.91
C SER A 954 40.40 9.23 -8.50
N GLU A 955 40.62 8.19 -7.66
CA GLU A 955 40.57 6.79 -8.09
C GLU A 955 39.14 6.35 -8.48
N GLU A 956 38.12 6.96 -7.88
CA GLU A 956 36.71 6.77 -8.25
C GLU A 956 36.26 7.76 -9.35
N ASP A 957 36.85 7.62 -10.54
CA ASP A 957 36.45 8.41 -11.71
C ASP A 957 35.14 7.89 -12.30
N VAL A 958 34.26 8.83 -12.64
CA VAL A 958 32.94 8.60 -13.24
C VAL A 958 32.84 9.21 -14.64
N ASP A 959 33.90 9.83 -15.16
CA ASP A 959 33.86 10.42 -16.49
C ASP A 959 33.88 9.36 -17.60
N ILE A 960 32.69 9.00 -18.07
CA ILE A 960 32.49 8.09 -19.22
C ILE A 960 32.68 8.79 -20.58
N LEU A 961 32.93 10.11 -20.61
CA LEU A 961 33.13 10.92 -21.82
C LEU A 961 34.45 11.73 -21.74
N PRO A 962 35.61 11.10 -21.50
CA PRO A 962 36.88 11.81 -21.33
C PRO A 962 37.33 12.54 -22.60
N TYR A 963 36.84 12.11 -23.77
CA TYR A 963 37.15 12.67 -25.09
C TYR A 963 36.34 13.95 -25.43
N MET A 964 35.37 14.36 -24.61
CA MET A 964 34.55 15.56 -24.84
C MET A 964 34.93 16.70 -23.87
N GLY A 965 34.85 17.94 -24.37
CA GLY A 965 35.01 19.16 -23.57
C GLY A 965 33.76 19.52 -22.76
N TRP A 966 33.93 20.31 -21.70
CA TRP A 966 32.83 20.78 -20.85
C TRP A 966 32.06 21.95 -21.49
N THR A 967 30.73 21.93 -21.36
CA THR A 967 29.86 23.08 -21.66
C THR A 967 29.28 23.64 -20.35
N GLU A 968 29.35 24.97 -20.18
CA GLU A 968 28.83 25.67 -18.99
C GLU A 968 27.41 26.21 -19.23
N GLU A 969 26.46 25.88 -18.33
CA GLU A 969 25.17 26.57 -18.30
C GLU A 969 25.28 27.86 -17.48
N LYS A 970 25.12 29.02 -18.13
CA LYS A 970 24.97 30.29 -17.42
C LYS A 970 23.62 30.30 -16.70
N LEU A 971 23.65 30.19 -15.37
CA LEU A 971 22.51 30.48 -14.51
C LEU A 971 21.96 31.88 -14.85
N LYS A 972 20.69 31.96 -15.28
CA LYS A 972 19.96 33.23 -15.30
C LYS A 972 19.67 33.64 -13.86
N ALA A 973 20.64 34.30 -13.22
CA ALA A 973 20.41 34.96 -11.95
C ALA A 973 19.40 36.09 -12.16
N VAL A 974 18.26 36.01 -11.48
CA VAL A 974 17.34 37.13 -11.30
C VAL A 974 18.02 38.10 -10.34
N HIS A 975 18.76 39.07 -10.88
CA HIS A 975 19.19 40.25 -10.15
C HIS A 975 18.31 41.43 -10.53
N ILE A 976 17.52 41.88 -9.55
CA ILE A 976 16.85 43.17 -9.53
C ILE A 976 17.93 44.23 -9.36
N SER A 977 18.31 44.91 -10.44
CA SER A 977 18.78 46.30 -10.41
C SER A 977 18.87 46.87 -11.82
N ASN A 978 17.94 47.80 -12.10
CA ASN A 978 17.97 48.90 -13.07
C ASN A 978 18.70 48.69 -14.40
N ALA A 979 17.92 48.38 -15.43
CA ALA A 979 18.18 48.80 -16.81
C ALA A 979 16.84 48.91 -17.55
N GLU A 980 16.08 49.96 -17.23
CA GLU A 980 15.04 50.49 -18.13
C GLU A 980 15.76 51.01 -19.38
N GLU A 981 15.58 50.34 -20.52
CA GLU A 981 15.44 50.97 -21.87
C GLU A 981 15.42 49.95 -23.03
N ASP A 982 15.77 48.68 -22.84
CA ASP A 982 15.83 47.70 -23.95
C ASP A 982 14.60 46.76 -24.09
N GLU A 983 13.55 46.93 -23.28
CA GLU A 983 12.42 45.99 -23.22
C GLU A 983 11.26 46.25 -24.21
N VAL A 984 11.32 47.29 -25.03
CA VAL A 984 10.21 47.66 -25.93
C VAL A 984 10.23 46.92 -27.28
N TRP A 985 11.36 46.30 -27.65
CA TRP A 985 11.50 45.63 -28.96
C TRP A 985 11.37 44.09 -28.95
N LEU A 986 11.53 43.42 -27.80
CA LEU A 986 11.53 41.95 -27.71
C LEU A 986 10.15 41.33 -27.42
N THR A 987 9.25 42.06 -26.77
CA THR A 987 7.86 41.63 -26.48
C THR A 987 7.01 41.45 -27.74
N LYS A 988 7.27 42.22 -28.81
CA LYS A 988 6.55 42.12 -30.10
C LYS A 988 6.81 40.82 -30.87
N LYS A 989 7.96 40.16 -30.69
CA LYS A 989 8.33 38.91 -31.40
C LYS A 989 7.75 37.65 -30.76
N GLY A 990 7.56 37.65 -29.44
CA GLY A 990 7.05 36.50 -28.67
C GLY A 990 5.59 36.21 -28.96
N SER A 991 4.75 37.24 -29.02
CA SER A 991 3.30 37.09 -29.22
C SER A 991 2.96 36.50 -30.60
N ILE A 992 3.61 36.96 -31.67
CA ILE A 992 3.40 36.44 -33.04
C ILE A 992 3.92 35.00 -33.18
N LYS A 993 5.07 34.66 -32.57
CA LYS A 993 5.59 33.27 -32.60
C LYS A 993 4.67 32.30 -31.85
N SER A 994 4.05 32.74 -30.76
CA SER A 994 3.09 31.90 -30.00
C SER A 994 1.83 31.61 -30.82
N VAL A 995 1.28 32.61 -31.52
CA VAL A 995 0.10 32.44 -32.38
C VAL A 995 0.40 31.49 -33.55
N ILE A 996 1.58 31.61 -34.16
CA ILE A 996 2.03 30.69 -35.22
C ILE A 996 2.19 29.27 -34.68
N SER A 997 2.80 29.09 -33.50
CA SER A 997 3.00 27.78 -32.87
C SER A 997 1.68 27.11 -32.51
N ILE A 998 0.70 27.85 -31.97
CA ILE A 998 -0.61 27.30 -31.60
C ILE A 998 -1.39 26.91 -32.86
N PHE A 999 -1.35 27.74 -33.90
CA PHE A 999 -2.00 27.42 -35.18
C PHE A 999 -1.37 26.18 -35.85
N GLN A 1000 -0.03 26.06 -35.83
CA GLN A 1000 0.67 24.88 -36.35
C GLN A 1000 0.30 23.60 -35.59
N THR A 1001 0.18 23.66 -34.26
CA THR A 1001 -0.08 22.48 -33.44
C THR A 1001 -1.53 22.01 -33.53
N GLN A 1002 -2.49 22.93 -33.62
CA GLN A 1002 -3.92 22.61 -33.66
C GLN A 1002 -4.45 22.31 -35.08
N PHE A 1003 -3.94 23.00 -36.10
CA PHE A 1003 -4.40 22.77 -37.49
C PHE A 1003 -3.90 21.43 -38.04
N VAL A 1004 -2.69 20.98 -37.64
CA VAL A 1004 -2.09 19.72 -38.10
C VAL A 1004 -2.64 18.50 -37.36
N SER A 1005 -3.00 18.63 -36.08
CA SER A 1005 -3.46 17.49 -35.27
C SER A 1005 -4.89 17.03 -35.59
N GLN A 1006 -5.74 17.89 -36.16
CA GLN A 1006 -7.17 17.59 -36.34
C GLN A 1006 -7.60 17.20 -37.77
N ASN A 1007 -6.76 17.38 -38.80
CA ASN A 1007 -7.14 17.07 -40.19
C ASN A 1007 -6.24 15.98 -40.81
N GLN A 1008 -6.65 14.72 -40.66
CA GLN A 1008 -5.94 13.55 -41.22
C GLN A 1008 -5.78 13.62 -42.76
N LEU A 1009 -6.73 14.21 -43.49
CA LEU A 1009 -6.67 14.39 -44.94
C LEU A 1009 -5.55 15.36 -45.38
N ILE A 1010 -5.28 16.38 -44.56
CA ILE A 1010 -4.26 17.40 -44.84
C ILE A 1010 -2.85 16.82 -44.57
N SER A 1011 -2.69 16.02 -43.52
CA SER A 1011 -1.44 15.28 -43.26
C SER A 1011 -1.06 14.37 -44.43
N HIS A 1012 -2.03 13.66 -45.01
CA HIS A 1012 -1.78 12.71 -46.11
C HIS A 1012 -1.38 13.40 -47.42
N MET A 1013 -1.96 14.57 -47.73
CA MET A 1013 -1.58 15.35 -48.91
C MET A 1013 -0.23 16.07 -48.77
N PHE A 1014 0.15 16.50 -47.57
CA PHE A 1014 1.45 17.17 -47.34
C PHE A 1014 2.65 16.22 -47.28
N CYS A 1015 2.43 14.93 -46.97
CA CYS A 1015 3.48 13.90 -47.05
C CYS A 1015 4.07 13.73 -48.46
N LEU A 1016 3.38 14.18 -49.51
CA LEU A 1016 3.84 14.07 -50.90
C LEU A 1016 4.75 15.23 -51.37
N SER A 1017 4.84 16.36 -50.64
CA SER A 1017 5.57 17.58 -51.09
C SER A 1017 6.83 17.95 -50.29
N GLY A 1018 7.22 17.14 -49.30
CA GLY A 1018 8.47 17.33 -48.54
C GLY A 1018 8.39 18.38 -47.41
N VAL A 1019 9.17 18.16 -46.35
CA VAL A 1019 9.15 18.90 -45.07
C VAL A 1019 9.34 20.43 -45.26
N LYS A 1020 10.10 20.82 -46.29
CA LYS A 1020 10.39 22.24 -46.57
C LYS A 1020 9.16 23.00 -47.12
N ALA A 1021 8.40 22.38 -48.02
CA ALA A 1021 7.17 22.98 -48.58
C ALA A 1021 6.10 23.16 -47.50
N HIS A 1022 5.99 22.20 -46.58
CA HIS A 1022 5.07 22.25 -45.44
C HIS A 1022 5.33 23.48 -44.54
N ALA A 1023 6.58 23.72 -44.16
CA ALA A 1023 6.94 24.86 -43.31
C ALA A 1023 6.70 26.22 -44.01
N GLU A 1024 6.91 26.30 -45.33
CA GLU A 1024 6.68 27.54 -46.10
C GLU A 1024 5.20 27.87 -46.26
N ILE A 1025 4.34 26.87 -46.51
CA ILE A 1025 2.89 27.08 -46.65
C ILE A 1025 2.27 27.53 -45.32
N LEU A 1026 2.70 26.95 -44.19
CA LEU A 1026 2.24 27.38 -42.86
C LEU A 1026 2.68 28.82 -42.53
N ARG A 1027 3.91 29.20 -42.90
CA ARG A 1027 4.39 30.58 -42.77
C ARG A 1027 3.61 31.54 -43.67
N LEU A 1028 3.24 31.12 -44.87
CA LEU A 1028 2.44 31.90 -45.81
C LEU A 1028 1.06 32.20 -45.21
N MET A 1029 0.37 31.17 -44.71
CA MET A 1029 -0.93 31.29 -44.04
C MET A 1029 -0.90 32.26 -42.86
N ALA A 1030 0.08 32.11 -41.97
CA ALA A 1030 0.22 32.99 -40.82
C ALA A 1030 0.48 34.45 -41.23
N THR A 1031 1.33 34.66 -42.23
CA THR A 1031 1.65 36.01 -42.73
C THR A 1031 0.41 36.68 -43.32
N LEU A 1032 -0.40 35.95 -44.08
CA LEU A 1032 -1.63 36.45 -44.70
C LEU A 1032 -2.74 36.75 -43.67
N LEU A 1033 -2.88 35.93 -42.62
CA LEU A 1033 -3.80 36.21 -41.50
C LEU A 1033 -3.44 37.50 -40.77
N VAL A 1034 -2.15 37.72 -40.50
CA VAL A 1034 -1.67 38.94 -39.86
C VAL A 1034 -1.89 40.16 -40.75
N LEU A 1035 -1.60 40.07 -42.05
CA LEU A 1035 -1.87 41.14 -43.01
C LEU A 1035 -3.37 41.46 -43.11
N GLN A 1036 -4.25 40.46 -43.07
CA GLN A 1036 -5.71 40.65 -43.12
C GLN A 1036 -6.23 41.30 -41.85
N LEU A 1037 -5.70 40.93 -40.69
CA LEU A 1037 -6.04 41.57 -39.42
C LEU A 1037 -5.59 43.03 -39.40
N ILE A 1038 -4.37 43.33 -39.85
CA ILE A 1038 -3.87 44.71 -39.96
C ILE A 1038 -4.76 45.53 -40.90
N ARG A 1039 -5.16 44.94 -42.03
CA ARG A 1039 -6.07 45.56 -43.00
C ARG A 1039 -7.44 45.89 -42.41
N VAL A 1040 -7.99 45.04 -41.53
CA VAL A 1040 -9.30 45.21 -40.89
C VAL A 1040 -9.27 46.14 -39.66
N LYS A 1041 -8.20 46.09 -38.85
CA LYS A 1041 -8.11 46.81 -37.56
C LYS A 1041 -7.41 48.18 -37.66
N LYS A 1042 -6.53 48.43 -38.64
CA LYS A 1042 -5.85 49.72 -38.84
C LYS A 1042 -6.31 50.38 -40.15
N LEU A 1043 -7.26 51.31 -40.04
CA LEU A 1043 -7.94 51.99 -41.16
C LEU A 1043 -6.99 52.59 -42.22
N GLU A 1044 -5.76 52.99 -41.89
CA GLU A 1044 -4.78 53.53 -42.86
C GLU A 1044 -4.02 52.47 -43.66
N VAL A 1045 -3.56 51.38 -43.01
CA VAL A 1045 -2.90 50.26 -43.72
C VAL A 1045 -3.90 49.48 -44.55
N GLY A 1046 -5.16 49.43 -44.08
CA GLY A 1046 -6.27 48.85 -44.82
C GLY A 1046 -6.57 49.54 -46.15
N ARG A 1047 -6.28 50.85 -46.26
CA ARG A 1047 -6.41 51.61 -47.53
C ARG A 1047 -5.26 51.32 -48.52
N LEU A 1048 -4.08 50.94 -48.03
CA LEU A 1048 -2.91 50.61 -48.87
C LEU A 1048 -2.99 49.20 -49.48
N LEU A 1049 -3.74 48.28 -48.87
CA LEU A 1049 -3.93 46.91 -49.35
C LEU A 1049 -5.32 46.75 -49.98
N GLU A 1050 -5.40 46.83 -51.31
CA GLU A 1050 -6.65 46.56 -52.04
C GLU A 1050 -6.99 45.05 -52.05
N SER A 1051 -5.95 44.23 -52.04
CA SER A 1051 -5.98 42.78 -51.78
C SER A 1051 -4.79 42.43 -50.88
N LEU A 1052 -4.84 41.30 -50.17
CA LEU A 1052 -3.69 40.84 -49.37
C LEU A 1052 -2.39 40.70 -50.16
N LEU A 1053 -2.50 40.46 -51.46
CA LEU A 1053 -1.37 40.27 -52.39
C LEU A 1053 -1.10 41.49 -53.28
N ARG A 1054 -1.81 42.62 -53.09
CA ARG A 1054 -1.63 43.83 -53.89
C ARG A 1054 -1.55 45.08 -53.01
N LEU A 1055 -0.39 45.73 -53.04
CA LEU A 1055 -0.13 47.00 -52.37
C LEU A 1055 -0.33 48.16 -53.36
N LYS A 1056 -1.04 49.20 -52.95
CA LYS A 1056 -1.20 50.47 -53.68
C LYS A 1056 -0.14 51.47 -53.22
N GLU A 1057 0.62 52.03 -54.15
CA GLU A 1057 1.57 53.10 -53.83
C GLU A 1057 0.79 54.42 -53.68
N SER A 1058 0.71 54.98 -52.47
CA SER A 1058 0.16 56.31 -52.23
C SER A 1058 1.26 57.38 -52.30
N GLN A 1059 0.89 58.62 -52.65
CA GLN A 1059 1.80 59.77 -52.68
C GLN A 1059 1.89 60.51 -51.33
N GLU A 1060 1.30 59.94 -50.26
CA GLU A 1060 1.33 60.50 -48.89
C GLU A 1060 2.57 60.02 -48.10
N PRO A 1061 2.97 60.72 -47.00
CA PRO A 1061 4.16 60.36 -46.24
C PRO A 1061 4.08 58.92 -45.70
N ARG A 1062 5.13 58.14 -45.96
CA ARG A 1062 5.17 56.70 -45.67
C ARG A 1062 5.16 56.44 -44.15
N PRO A 1063 4.24 55.60 -43.63
CA PRO A 1063 4.27 55.17 -42.24
C PRO A 1063 5.54 54.39 -41.91
N MET A 1064 6.01 54.45 -40.65
CA MET A 1064 7.23 53.76 -40.18
C MET A 1064 7.29 52.25 -40.50
N TYR A 1065 6.15 51.58 -40.67
CA TYR A 1065 6.05 50.15 -40.95
C TYR A 1065 5.85 49.80 -42.43
N PHE A 1066 5.80 50.79 -43.34
CA PHE A 1066 5.55 50.57 -44.78
C PHE A 1066 6.55 49.58 -45.41
N GLU A 1067 7.84 49.73 -45.10
CA GLU A 1067 8.92 48.85 -45.59
C GLU A 1067 8.77 47.39 -45.13
N ALA A 1068 8.24 47.18 -43.92
CA ALA A 1068 8.00 45.85 -43.38
C ALA A 1068 6.79 45.19 -44.03
N VAL A 1069 5.71 45.95 -44.25
CA VAL A 1069 4.50 45.47 -44.94
C VAL A 1069 4.82 45.14 -46.40
N LYS A 1070 5.56 46.00 -47.11
CA LYS A 1070 5.98 45.74 -48.49
C LYS A 1070 6.78 44.45 -48.61
N ARG A 1071 7.78 44.24 -47.75
CA ARG A 1071 8.58 42.99 -47.73
C ARG A 1071 7.74 41.75 -47.44
N ALA A 1072 6.76 41.84 -46.54
CA ALA A 1072 5.87 40.73 -46.22
C ALA A 1072 4.95 40.38 -47.41
N VAL A 1073 4.39 41.38 -48.09
CA VAL A 1073 3.56 41.19 -49.30
C VAL A 1073 4.40 40.61 -50.44
N ASP A 1074 5.59 41.14 -50.69
CA ASP A 1074 6.49 40.63 -51.74
C ASP A 1074 6.94 39.18 -51.47
N TRP A 1075 7.14 38.82 -50.20
CA TRP A 1075 7.41 37.44 -49.81
C TRP A 1075 6.18 36.54 -49.99
N ALA A 1076 5.00 37.00 -49.58
CA ALA A 1076 3.76 36.25 -49.74
C ALA A 1076 3.43 36.00 -51.23
N CYS A 1077 3.56 37.02 -52.08
CA CYS A 1077 3.37 36.90 -53.53
C CYS A 1077 4.35 35.92 -54.18
N ARG A 1078 5.62 35.89 -53.75
CA ARG A 1078 6.60 34.92 -54.26
C ARG A 1078 6.28 33.50 -53.82
N THR A 1079 5.88 33.32 -52.56
CA THR A 1079 5.58 32.01 -52.00
C THR A 1079 4.26 31.46 -52.57
N ASP A 1080 3.24 32.30 -52.76
CA ASP A 1080 1.98 31.91 -53.42
C ASP A 1080 2.19 31.46 -54.87
N ARG A 1081 3.07 32.16 -55.62
CA ARG A 1081 3.46 31.74 -56.98
C ARG A 1081 4.20 30.41 -57.02
N GLN A 1082 4.92 30.05 -55.95
CA GLN A 1082 5.58 28.75 -55.86
C GLN A 1082 4.57 27.61 -55.61
N TYR A 1083 3.41 27.91 -55.03
CA TYR A 1083 2.39 26.92 -54.72
C TYR A 1083 0.98 27.37 -55.17
N PRO A 1084 0.73 27.46 -56.50
CA PRO A 1084 -0.56 27.87 -57.03
C PRO A 1084 -1.67 26.85 -56.70
N CYS A 1085 -2.89 27.35 -56.49
CA CYS A 1085 -4.08 26.55 -56.18
C CYS A 1085 -4.04 25.78 -54.84
N VAL A 1086 -3.15 26.13 -53.91
CA VAL A 1086 -3.07 25.44 -52.61
C VAL A 1086 -4.34 25.60 -51.77
N CYS A 1087 -5.01 26.76 -51.77
CA CYS A 1087 -6.25 26.94 -51.00
C CYS A 1087 -7.36 25.99 -51.41
N SER A 1088 -7.53 25.78 -52.72
CA SER A 1088 -8.57 24.88 -53.24
C SER A 1088 -8.19 23.41 -52.99
N ARG A 1089 -6.91 23.06 -53.11
CA ARG A 1089 -6.40 21.71 -52.82
C ARG A 1089 -6.46 21.34 -51.33
N LEU A 1090 -6.32 22.31 -50.44
CA LEU A 1090 -6.49 22.13 -49.00
C LEU A 1090 -7.94 22.27 -48.54
N GLU A 1091 -8.86 22.51 -49.48
CA GLU A 1091 -10.29 22.72 -49.23
C GLU A 1091 -10.61 23.86 -48.23
N ILE A 1092 -9.66 24.76 -47.97
CA ILE A 1092 -9.83 25.88 -47.03
C ILE A 1092 -10.53 27.09 -47.66
N GLY A 1093 -10.69 27.12 -48.98
CA GLY A 1093 -11.42 28.17 -49.69
C GLY A 1093 -10.95 28.36 -51.12
N ARG A 1094 -11.56 29.33 -51.83
CA ARG A 1094 -11.22 29.60 -53.25
C ARG A 1094 -9.85 30.26 -53.40
N ASP A 1095 -9.56 31.21 -52.53
CA ASP A 1095 -8.29 31.94 -52.47
C ASP A 1095 -7.95 32.28 -51.02
N TRP A 1096 -6.73 32.74 -50.79
CA TRP A 1096 -6.26 33.09 -49.45
C TRP A 1096 -7.05 34.24 -48.82
N GLU A 1097 -7.61 35.15 -49.61
CA GLU A 1097 -8.32 36.32 -49.09
C GLU A 1097 -9.70 35.93 -48.52
N SER A 1098 -10.45 35.10 -49.23
CA SER A 1098 -11.71 34.53 -48.75
C SER A 1098 -11.49 33.61 -47.53
N SER A 1099 -10.46 32.77 -47.58
CA SER A 1099 -10.17 31.79 -46.51
C SER A 1099 -9.79 32.48 -45.19
N THR A 1100 -8.95 33.53 -45.26
CA THR A 1100 -8.52 34.27 -44.07
C THR A 1100 -9.62 35.15 -43.49
N ARG A 1101 -10.51 35.72 -44.31
CA ARG A 1101 -11.71 36.46 -43.83
C ARG A 1101 -12.69 35.55 -43.11
N GLN A 1102 -12.94 34.34 -43.65
CA GLN A 1102 -13.80 33.36 -42.98
C GLN A 1102 -13.19 32.89 -41.66
N LEU A 1103 -11.88 32.60 -41.62
CA LEU A 1103 -11.17 32.21 -40.39
C LEU A 1103 -11.20 33.29 -39.30
N LEU A 1104 -11.14 34.57 -39.69
CA LEU A 1104 -11.23 35.71 -38.77
C LEU A 1104 -12.68 36.08 -38.42
N GLY A 1105 -13.67 35.36 -38.94
CA GLY A 1105 -15.09 35.61 -38.70
C GLY A 1105 -15.64 36.87 -39.38
N CYS A 1106 -14.93 37.43 -40.36
CA CYS A 1106 -15.37 38.60 -41.13
C CYS A 1106 -16.44 38.25 -42.17
N ASP A 1107 -16.41 37.04 -42.73
CA ASP A 1107 -17.41 36.50 -43.65
C ASP A 1107 -17.97 35.18 -43.10
N SER A 1108 -19.24 34.90 -43.34
CA SER A 1108 -19.85 33.63 -42.92
C SER A 1108 -19.32 32.46 -43.78
N PRO A 1109 -18.95 31.31 -43.17
CA PRO A 1109 -18.46 30.17 -43.93
C PRO A 1109 -19.59 29.53 -44.75
N HIS A 1110 -19.27 29.06 -45.95
CA HIS A 1110 -20.21 28.31 -46.79
C HIS A 1110 -20.71 27.05 -46.05
N PRO A 1111 -21.97 26.62 -46.21
CA PRO A 1111 -22.56 25.53 -45.42
C PRO A 1111 -21.80 24.20 -45.45
N TYR A 1112 -21.05 23.95 -46.53
CA TYR A 1112 -20.21 22.76 -46.76
C TYR A 1112 -18.70 23.03 -46.59
N SER A 1113 -18.30 24.17 -46.00
CA SER A 1113 -16.90 24.50 -45.78
C SER A 1113 -16.31 23.63 -44.66
N SER A 1114 -15.17 23.00 -44.94
CA SER A 1114 -14.38 22.22 -43.98
C SER A 1114 -13.80 23.08 -42.83
N LEU A 1115 -13.91 24.41 -42.92
CA LEU A 1115 -13.47 25.35 -41.88
C LEU A 1115 -14.47 25.55 -40.72
N LYS A 1116 -15.71 25.04 -40.82
CA LYS A 1116 -16.74 25.18 -39.77
C LYS A 1116 -16.31 24.65 -38.38
N PRO A 1117 -15.68 23.47 -38.24
CA PRO A 1117 -15.27 22.95 -36.94
C PRO A 1117 -14.18 23.81 -36.28
N LEU A 1118 -13.25 24.35 -37.08
CA LEU A 1118 -12.16 25.21 -36.64
C LEU A 1118 -12.65 26.57 -36.13
N LEU A 1119 -13.68 27.14 -36.75
CA LEU A 1119 -14.28 28.42 -36.36
C LEU A 1119 -14.93 28.38 -34.97
N ILE A 1120 -15.54 27.26 -34.59
CA ILE A 1120 -16.17 27.10 -33.27
C ILE A 1120 -15.10 27.07 -32.16
N ILE A 1121 -13.98 26.38 -32.40
CA ILE A 1121 -12.88 26.25 -31.43
C ILE A 1121 -12.07 27.56 -31.30
N LEU A 1122 -11.87 28.27 -32.40
CA LEU A 1122 -11.07 29.51 -32.41
C LEU A 1122 -11.85 30.72 -31.85
N SER A 1123 -13.18 30.74 -31.96
CA SER A 1123 -14.02 31.86 -31.50
C SER A 1123 -13.91 32.18 -30.00
N LEU A 1124 -13.63 31.20 -29.14
CA LEU A 1124 -13.62 31.41 -27.68
C LEU A 1124 -12.25 31.81 -27.10
N ARG A 1125 -11.14 31.40 -27.73
CA ARG A 1125 -9.78 31.64 -27.19
C ARG A 1125 -9.05 32.80 -27.84
N ILE A 1126 -9.34 33.05 -29.12
CA ILE A 1126 -8.80 34.22 -29.80
C ILE A 1126 -9.37 35.49 -29.18
N LEU A 1127 -10.69 35.58 -28.97
CA LEU A 1127 -11.35 36.71 -28.30
C LEU A 1127 -10.78 37.03 -26.90
N HIS A 1128 -10.35 36.01 -26.14
CA HIS A 1128 -9.76 36.18 -24.80
C HIS A 1128 -8.34 36.77 -24.85
N TYR A 1129 -7.48 36.30 -25.77
CA TYR A 1129 -6.16 36.92 -26.00
C TYR A 1129 -6.27 38.30 -26.65
N PHE A 1130 -7.33 38.55 -27.43
CA PHE A 1130 -7.62 39.85 -28.01
C PHE A 1130 -8.12 40.87 -26.98
N ALA A 1131 -8.83 40.47 -25.91
CA ALA A 1131 -9.19 41.35 -24.80
C ALA A 1131 -7.93 41.86 -24.04
N ILE A 1132 -6.90 41.02 -23.93
CA ILE A 1132 -5.61 41.36 -23.31
C ILE A 1132 -4.84 42.36 -24.19
N ILE A 1133 -4.78 42.12 -25.51
CA ILE A 1133 -4.12 43.04 -26.46
C ILE A 1133 -4.89 44.38 -26.56
N GLN A 1134 -6.21 44.38 -26.42
CA GLN A 1134 -7.05 45.59 -26.47
C GLN A 1134 -6.96 46.42 -25.17
N TRP A 1135 -6.66 45.80 -24.02
CA TRP A 1135 -6.41 46.50 -22.76
C TRP A 1135 -5.02 47.17 -22.72
N GLU A 1136 -4.00 46.58 -23.37
CA GLU A 1136 -2.64 47.14 -23.46
C GLU A 1136 -2.41 48.14 -24.60
N LEU A 1137 -3.37 48.30 -25.53
CA LEU A 1137 -3.29 49.29 -26.62
C LEU A 1137 -4.16 50.54 -26.40
N LEU A 1138 -5.05 50.51 -25.39
CA LEU A 1138 -5.91 51.63 -24.99
C LEU A 1138 -5.44 52.36 -23.72
N ASN A 1139 -4.48 51.77 -22.99
CA ASN A 1139 -3.60 52.45 -22.02
C ASN A 1139 -2.22 52.59 -22.64
#